data_AF-A0A8J2HYD7-F1
#
_entry.id   AF-A0A8J2HYD7-F1
#
_cell.length_a   1.000
_cell.length_b   1.000
_cell.length_c   1.000
_cell.angle_alpha   90.00
_cell.angle_beta   90.00
_cell.angle_gamma   90.00
#
_symmetry.space_group_name_H-M   'P 1'
#
loop_
_entity.id
_entity.type
_entity.pdbx_description
1 polymer ?
#
loop_
_entity_poly.entity_id
_entity_poly.type
_entity_poly.pdbx_seq_one_letter_code
_entity_poly.pdbx_strand_id
1 'polypeptide(L)'
;MQSSVTPFGMFCSNHFPGFRLVPVWLDINLSLTFPAFPAVRAWHLKTLAINESGTIFYKPDVLRHCCPHYTIRLPVASFKPSKDQRKAVNHWNDHVLGESYMKEASRLYPISKEEKARLKNTFDLTREIHKTELQNVKQPPEPAHRFEVTLEPAAFTLEKYELFKNYQQNVHKEKPHEISQSGFKRFLCDSPLKQTSRTVDGKEQLLGSYHQCYRLDGRLIAMGILDLLPHCVSGVYMLYHSDYEQWQFGKLSALREAALALEGGYQYYYMGYYIHSCVKMKYKGDYKTQHVLDPETYEWHPLEGELRALLDKKPYVSMSRERRRKDNKSDEEKSTTEEQDDYSDYPRPTAAEAGKAVKKGMSLFDLKVPGLMTAEEIEEQLDLATMPIRVGGRMAEAQDLVSWDSSDLKNPKSIKGVIGEMVAGMGPEAAWQVVVHRTKDIVIAVVNPSIGRPIKNLPDTITVPSDASASQIFEEIAKASRFSIHRLRITKGSDGSPINNVRDVTVHDTGLRNKSALDVKDLGPQISWRTVFIVEYLGPLLIHPLIYFGRSLIYGTSAPLSQLQKLTFLMCVAHFAKREFETLFVHRFSSATMPIMNIYKNSGYYWLLSGLNLAYWSYGPNSPAARPSNPLLTYLGVALFAIGEVCNYSTHLTLKNLRRPGSTERGIPKGLGFDLVTCPNYMFEAMAWIGVALVNWSLSTVIFIIVAVGQMGVWAWKKEKRYRKEFGDKYKRKRYAILPGIW
;
A
#
# COMPACT_ATOMS: atom_id res chain seq x y z
N MET A 1 -16.95 1.27 34.91
CA MET A 1 -17.27 0.28 33.85
C MET A 1 -17.65 1.04 32.61
N GLN A 2 -16.68 1.37 31.76
CA GLN A 2 -16.86 2.35 30.69
C GLN A 2 -16.96 1.70 29.32
N SER A 3 -17.93 2.23 28.58
CA SER A 3 -18.36 1.92 27.25
C SER A 3 -17.40 2.49 26.21
N SER A 4 -16.51 1.65 25.68
CA SER A 4 -15.78 1.92 24.44
C SER A 4 -16.44 1.15 23.30
N VAL A 5 -17.11 1.85 22.39
CA VAL A 5 -17.56 1.27 21.12
C VAL A 5 -16.31 1.16 20.26
N THR A 6 -15.94 -0.03 19.75
CA THR A 6 -14.71 -0.23 18.96
C THR A 6 -15.03 -1.03 17.68
N PRO A 7 -14.34 -0.78 16.54
CA PRO A 7 -14.34 -1.70 15.42
C PRO A 7 -13.82 -3.07 15.87
N PHE A 8 -14.66 -4.09 15.69
CA PHE A 8 -14.59 -5.40 16.34
C PHE A 8 -13.27 -6.18 16.12
N GLY A 9 -12.51 -5.84 15.08
CA GLY A 9 -11.31 -6.56 14.65
C GLY A 9 -10.05 -6.37 15.52
N MET A 10 -9.83 -5.19 16.10
CA MET A 10 -8.60 -4.91 16.89
C MET A 10 -8.77 -5.20 18.39
N PHE A 11 -9.99 -5.14 18.94
CA PHE A 11 -10.20 -5.25 20.38
C PHE A 11 -10.07 -6.68 20.92
N CYS A 12 -10.51 -7.68 20.13
CA CYS A 12 -10.49 -9.07 20.57
C CYS A 12 -9.08 -9.64 20.69
N SER A 13 -8.11 -9.22 19.87
CA SER A 13 -6.74 -9.74 19.93
C SER A 13 -5.92 -9.17 21.10
N ASN A 14 -6.14 -7.90 21.46
CA ASN A 14 -5.26 -7.18 22.40
C ASN A 14 -5.79 -7.09 23.85
N HIS A 15 -7.08 -7.32 24.09
CA HIS A 15 -7.67 -7.14 25.44
C HIS A 15 -8.26 -8.40 26.07
N PHE A 16 -8.37 -9.48 25.31
CA PHE A 16 -8.93 -10.73 25.82
C PHE A 16 -8.14 -11.94 25.31
N PRO A 17 -7.12 -12.40 26.06
CA PRO A 17 -6.35 -13.59 25.70
C PRO A 17 -7.31 -14.80 25.67
N GLY A 18 -7.65 -15.27 24.47
CA GLY A 18 -8.62 -16.35 24.24
C GLY A 18 -9.64 -16.08 23.12
N PHE A 19 -9.80 -14.84 22.67
CA PHE A 19 -10.70 -14.52 21.55
C PHE A 19 -10.00 -14.81 20.21
N ARG A 20 -10.51 -15.81 19.48
CA ARG A 20 -10.10 -16.07 18.08
C ARG A 20 -11.11 -15.41 17.14
N LEU A 21 -10.67 -14.36 16.44
CA LEU A 21 -11.33 -13.90 15.23
C LEU A 21 -10.93 -14.85 14.10
N VAL A 22 -11.89 -15.61 13.58
CA VAL A 22 -11.74 -16.23 12.25
C VAL A 22 -12.74 -15.54 11.34
N PRO A 23 -12.34 -14.46 10.64
CA PRO A 23 -13.17 -13.97 9.55
C PRO A 23 -13.30 -15.08 8.50
N VAL A 24 -14.51 -15.33 8.03
CA VAL A 24 -14.71 -15.98 6.73
C VAL A 24 -14.32 -14.94 5.70
N TRP A 25 -13.11 -15.10 5.15
CA TRP A 25 -12.64 -14.24 4.09
C TRP A 25 -13.45 -14.59 2.84
N LEU A 26 -14.23 -13.65 2.35
CA LEU A 26 -14.49 -13.55 0.92
C LEU A 26 -13.14 -13.16 0.31
N ASP A 27 -12.27 -14.16 0.05
CA ASP A 27 -11.08 -13.99 -0.78
C ASP A 27 -11.56 -13.98 -2.23
N ILE A 28 -12.31 -12.93 -2.55
CA ILE A 28 -12.75 -12.64 -3.90
C ILE A 28 -11.45 -12.33 -4.62
N ASN A 29 -10.98 -13.22 -5.50
CA ASN A 29 -9.85 -12.93 -6.41
C ASN A 29 -10.23 -11.82 -7.44
N LEU A 30 -11.08 -10.86 -7.05
CA LEU A 30 -11.60 -9.72 -7.80
C LEU A 30 -11.36 -8.43 -7.00
N SER A 31 -10.94 -7.37 -7.68
CA SER A 31 -10.89 -6.03 -7.08
C SER A 31 -12.28 -5.47 -7.17
N LEU A 32 -12.87 -5.08 -6.06
CA LEU A 32 -14.15 -4.41 -6.08
C LEU A 32 -13.90 -2.91 -6.12
N THR A 33 -14.43 -2.22 -7.12
CA THR A 33 -14.32 -0.76 -7.18
C THR A 33 -15.72 -0.18 -7.12
N PHE A 34 -15.92 0.65 -6.10
CA PHE A 34 -17.14 1.39 -5.93
C PHE A 34 -16.93 2.74 -6.63
N PRO A 35 -17.74 3.10 -7.64
CA PRO A 35 -17.74 4.47 -8.13
C PRO A 35 -18.25 5.36 -6.99
N ALA A 36 -17.33 5.98 -6.25
CA ALA A 36 -17.51 6.81 -5.05
C ALA A 36 -18.44 6.23 -3.97
N PHE A 37 -17.97 5.98 -2.74
CA PHE A 37 -18.80 5.45 -1.66
C PHE A 37 -19.83 6.48 -1.16
N PRO A 38 -21.13 6.37 -1.50
CA PRO A 38 -22.16 7.26 -0.99
C PRO A 38 -22.62 6.76 0.37
N ALA A 39 -23.08 7.66 1.24
CA ALA A 39 -23.56 7.29 2.58
C ALA A 39 -24.73 6.27 2.56
N VAL A 40 -25.51 6.22 1.48
CA VAL A 40 -26.57 5.21 1.27
C VAL A 40 -26.01 3.79 1.22
N ARG A 41 -24.85 3.58 0.55
CA ARG A 41 -24.22 2.26 0.45
C ARG A 41 -23.68 1.78 1.79
N ALA A 42 -23.03 2.66 2.52
CA ALA A 42 -22.48 2.35 3.83
C ALA A 42 -23.55 1.97 4.85
N TRP A 43 -24.75 2.55 4.75
CA TRP A 43 -25.88 2.15 5.58
C TRP A 43 -26.31 0.71 5.32
N HIS A 44 -26.45 0.30 4.06
CA HIS A 44 -26.89 -1.04 3.73
C HIS A 44 -25.87 -2.08 4.23
N LEU A 45 -24.57 -1.82 4.01
CA LEU A 45 -23.50 -2.69 4.49
C LEU A 45 -23.41 -2.78 6.02
N LYS A 46 -23.52 -1.64 6.73
CA LYS A 46 -23.58 -1.65 8.20
C LYS A 46 -24.80 -2.37 8.72
N THR A 47 -25.92 -2.29 8.01
CA THR A 47 -27.12 -3.05 8.33
C THR A 47 -26.83 -4.54 8.19
N LEU A 48 -26.25 -5.00 7.07
CA LEU A 48 -25.86 -6.40 6.88
C LEU A 48 -24.68 -6.89 7.74
N ALA A 49 -24.20 -6.07 8.69
CA ALA A 49 -23.03 -6.31 9.51
C ALA A 49 -21.72 -6.54 8.71
N ILE A 50 -21.68 -6.04 7.47
CA ILE A 50 -20.48 -6.09 6.62
C ILE A 50 -19.58 -4.92 7.01
N ASN A 51 -18.33 -5.25 7.35
CA ASN A 51 -17.32 -4.26 7.71
C ASN A 51 -16.26 -4.16 6.61
N GLU A 52 -15.64 -2.99 6.56
CA GLU A 52 -14.58 -2.67 5.61
C GLU A 52 -13.22 -2.60 6.31
N SER A 53 -12.21 -3.18 5.67
CA SER A 53 -10.80 -2.98 6.02
C SER A 53 -10.02 -2.72 4.74
N GLY A 54 -9.76 -1.44 4.43
CA GLY A 54 -9.14 -1.04 3.18
C GLY A 54 -10.03 -1.35 1.98
N THR A 55 -9.65 -2.31 1.14
CA THR A 55 -10.37 -2.72 -0.08
C THR A 55 -11.15 -4.03 0.08
N ILE A 56 -11.29 -4.54 1.31
CA ILE A 56 -11.88 -5.86 1.60
C ILE A 56 -13.18 -5.70 2.38
N PHE A 57 -14.22 -6.41 1.95
CA PHE A 57 -15.48 -6.59 2.69
C PHE A 57 -15.45 -7.94 3.41
N TYR A 58 -15.88 -7.95 4.67
CA TYR A 58 -16.07 -9.20 5.39
C TYR A 58 -17.45 -9.26 6.05
N LYS A 59 -18.12 -10.40 5.84
CA LYS A 59 -19.34 -10.77 6.56
C LYS A 59 -18.95 -11.71 7.71
N PRO A 60 -19.23 -11.34 8.97
CA PRO A 60 -18.92 -12.19 10.11
C PRO A 60 -19.83 -13.42 10.16
N ASP A 61 -19.26 -14.57 10.50
CA ASP A 61 -20.02 -15.79 10.80
C ASP A 61 -20.43 -15.77 12.28
N VAL A 62 -21.51 -15.05 12.56
CA VAL A 62 -21.97 -14.74 13.92
C VAL A 62 -22.19 -16.00 14.76
N LEU A 63 -22.67 -17.08 14.14
CA LEU A 63 -22.93 -18.36 14.81
C LEU A 63 -21.65 -19.00 15.32
N ARG A 64 -20.61 -19.05 14.48
CA ARG A 64 -19.36 -19.75 14.81
C ARG A 64 -18.36 -18.89 15.58
N HIS A 65 -18.68 -17.62 15.82
CA HIS A 65 -17.89 -16.74 16.69
C HIS A 65 -18.01 -17.15 18.16
N CYS A 66 -16.90 -17.08 18.90
CA CYS A 66 -16.91 -17.36 20.35
C CYS A 66 -17.76 -16.36 21.16
N CYS A 67 -18.05 -15.20 20.59
CA CYS A 67 -18.90 -14.17 21.15
C CYS A 67 -19.80 -13.62 20.03
N PRO A 68 -20.98 -14.23 19.83
CA PRO A 68 -21.94 -13.77 18.84
C PRO A 68 -22.29 -12.30 19.07
N HIS A 69 -22.09 -11.51 18.01
CA HIS A 69 -22.32 -10.08 18.01
C HIS A 69 -23.46 -9.76 17.06
N TYR A 70 -24.28 -8.81 17.48
CA TYR A 70 -25.47 -8.42 16.75
C TYR A 70 -25.44 -6.92 16.49
N THR A 71 -25.89 -6.50 15.31
CA THR A 71 -26.13 -5.08 15.03
C THR A 71 -27.32 -4.63 15.89
N ILE A 72 -27.15 -3.52 16.62
CA ILE A 72 -28.19 -2.95 17.48
C ILE A 72 -28.54 -1.53 17.04
N ARG A 73 -29.83 -1.20 17.08
CA ARG A 73 -30.34 0.13 16.76
C ARG A 73 -31.35 0.64 17.75
N LEU A 74 -31.26 1.94 18.02
CA LEU A 74 -32.17 2.69 18.86
C LEU A 74 -33.07 3.58 18.00
N PRO A 75 -34.39 3.36 17.93
CA PRO A 75 -35.31 4.32 17.35
C PRO A 75 -35.37 5.57 18.23
N VAL A 76 -34.86 6.69 17.74
CA VAL A 76 -34.64 7.88 18.58
C VAL A 76 -35.93 8.64 18.90
N ALA A 77 -36.96 8.52 18.06
CA ALA A 77 -38.26 9.11 18.29
C ALA A 77 -39.01 8.49 19.49
N SER A 78 -38.77 7.21 19.79
CA SER A 78 -39.40 6.51 20.93
C SER A 78 -38.47 6.37 22.14
N PHE A 79 -37.23 6.84 22.04
CA PHE A 79 -36.23 6.67 23.10
C PHE A 79 -36.59 7.50 24.34
N LYS A 80 -36.52 6.85 25.52
CA LYS A 80 -36.73 7.51 26.81
C LYS A 80 -35.54 7.22 27.73
N PRO A 81 -34.75 8.23 28.11
CA PRO A 81 -33.61 8.02 28.99
C PRO A 81 -34.02 7.45 30.35
N SER A 82 -33.28 6.44 30.83
CA SER A 82 -33.47 5.81 32.13
C SER A 82 -33.15 6.75 33.29
N LYS A 83 -33.55 6.41 34.53
CA LYS A 83 -33.22 7.22 35.72
C LYS A 83 -31.71 7.43 35.88
N ASP A 84 -30.92 6.41 35.59
CA ASP A 84 -29.46 6.46 35.66
C ASP A 84 -28.84 7.33 34.54
N GLN A 85 -29.43 7.29 33.35
CA GLN A 85 -29.06 8.17 32.23
C GLN A 85 -29.35 9.64 32.52
N ARG A 86 -30.54 9.94 33.05
CA ARG A 86 -30.92 11.30 33.46
C ARG A 86 -30.03 11.83 34.58
N LYS A 87 -29.68 10.99 35.56
CA LYS A 87 -28.76 11.37 36.65
C LYS A 87 -27.39 11.78 36.12
N ALA A 88 -26.83 11.07 35.15
CA ALA A 88 -25.53 11.42 34.57
C ALA A 88 -25.57 12.79 33.89
N VAL A 89 -26.61 13.07 33.09
CA VAL A 89 -26.80 14.38 32.44
C VAL A 89 -26.97 15.49 33.48
N ASN A 90 -27.81 15.28 34.50
CA ASN A 90 -28.02 16.28 35.54
C ASN A 90 -26.74 16.58 36.32
N HIS A 91 -25.98 15.54 36.68
CA HIS A 91 -24.72 15.71 37.41
C HIS A 91 -23.68 16.48 36.59
N TRP A 92 -23.56 16.19 35.30
CA TRP A 92 -22.72 16.98 34.38
C TRP A 92 -23.21 18.42 34.28
N ASN A 93 -24.54 18.60 34.19
CA ASN A 93 -25.14 19.92 34.10
C ASN A 93 -24.87 20.79 35.32
N ASP A 94 -25.01 20.22 36.51
CA ASP A 94 -24.74 20.91 37.78
C ASP A 94 -23.27 21.28 37.92
N HIS A 95 -22.35 20.42 37.45
CA HIS A 95 -20.91 20.69 37.44
C HIS A 95 -20.54 21.87 36.55
N VAL A 96 -20.99 21.86 35.29
CA VAL A 96 -20.64 22.91 34.31
C VAL A 96 -21.26 24.25 34.69
N LEU A 97 -22.53 24.27 35.11
CA LEU A 97 -23.20 25.51 35.49
C LEU A 97 -22.66 26.06 36.81
N GLY A 98 -22.53 25.20 37.83
CA GLY A 98 -22.13 25.59 39.18
C GLY A 98 -23.24 26.25 39.99
N GLU A 99 -23.14 26.16 41.31
CA GLU A 99 -24.17 26.63 42.25
C GLU A 99 -24.40 28.15 42.19
N SER A 100 -23.33 28.94 42.00
CA SER A 100 -23.40 30.40 41.91
C SER A 100 -24.24 30.84 40.71
N TYR A 101 -23.92 30.33 39.53
CA TYR A 101 -24.70 30.58 38.31
C TYR A 101 -26.14 30.14 38.48
N MET A 102 -26.40 28.90 38.96
CA MET A 102 -27.76 28.39 39.10
C MET A 102 -28.62 29.28 40.03
N LYS A 103 -28.04 29.77 41.13
CA LYS A 103 -28.71 30.68 42.06
C LYS A 103 -29.01 32.03 41.40
N GLU A 104 -28.04 32.64 40.76
CA GLU A 104 -28.21 33.96 40.13
C GLU A 104 -29.07 33.93 38.87
N ALA A 105 -28.90 32.93 38.01
CA ALA A 105 -29.72 32.71 36.82
C ALA A 105 -31.19 32.46 37.18
N SER A 106 -31.48 31.79 38.30
CA SER A 106 -32.86 31.63 38.79
C SER A 106 -33.53 32.95 39.16
N ARG A 107 -32.73 33.96 39.55
CA ARG A 107 -33.18 35.33 39.87
C ARG A 107 -33.32 36.18 38.61
N LEU A 108 -32.34 36.12 37.70
CA LEU A 108 -32.28 36.96 36.50
C LEU A 108 -33.19 36.46 35.37
N TYR A 109 -33.34 35.14 35.26
CA TYR A 109 -34.10 34.48 34.20
C TYR A 109 -35.12 33.49 34.78
N PRO A 110 -36.13 33.97 35.52
CA PRO A 110 -37.10 33.10 36.15
C PRO A 110 -37.88 32.30 35.11
N ILE A 111 -38.06 31.01 35.40
CA ILE A 111 -38.88 30.10 34.59
C ILE A 111 -40.34 30.25 35.03
N SER A 112 -41.29 30.30 34.07
CA SER A 112 -42.71 30.41 34.40
C SER A 112 -43.19 29.22 35.26
N LYS A 113 -44.27 29.42 36.01
CA LYS A 113 -44.84 28.36 36.86
C LYS A 113 -45.32 27.17 36.01
N GLU A 114 -45.91 27.41 34.84
CA GLU A 114 -46.31 26.33 33.92
C GLU A 114 -45.09 25.56 33.43
N GLU A 115 -44.03 26.28 33.06
CA GLU A 115 -42.82 25.67 32.51
C GLU A 115 -42.07 24.85 33.56
N LYS A 116 -42.02 25.34 34.80
CA LYS A 116 -41.46 24.60 35.94
C LYS A 116 -42.27 23.34 36.25
N ALA A 117 -43.60 23.39 36.11
CA ALA A 117 -44.46 22.21 36.27
C ALA A 117 -44.25 21.19 35.14
N ARG A 118 -44.11 21.66 33.88
CA ARG A 118 -43.78 20.81 32.72
C ARG A 118 -42.47 20.06 32.94
N LEU A 119 -41.42 20.75 33.35
CA LEU A 119 -40.08 20.18 33.60
C LEU A 119 -40.04 19.17 34.73
N LYS A 120 -40.89 19.34 35.74
CA LYS A 120 -40.99 18.38 36.85
C LYS A 120 -41.57 17.04 36.38
N ASN A 121 -42.42 17.06 35.35
CA ASN A 121 -43.18 15.90 34.89
C ASN A 121 -42.63 15.28 33.60
N THR A 122 -41.74 15.97 32.86
CA THR A 122 -41.25 15.51 31.55
C THR A 122 -39.75 15.75 31.43
N PHE A 123 -39.01 14.70 31.04
CA PHE A 123 -37.60 14.82 30.70
C PHE A 123 -37.46 14.99 29.19
N ASP A 124 -37.19 16.20 28.75
CA ASP A 124 -36.87 16.52 27.37
C ASP A 124 -35.37 16.31 27.14
N LEU A 125 -35.01 15.24 26.42
CA LEU A 125 -33.62 14.86 26.19
C LEU A 125 -32.84 15.96 25.48
N THR A 126 -33.39 16.51 24.40
CA THR A 126 -32.71 17.52 23.59
C THR A 126 -32.47 18.76 24.43
N ARG A 127 -33.48 19.26 25.13
CA ARG A 127 -33.29 20.40 26.02
C ARG A 127 -32.21 20.16 27.07
N GLU A 128 -32.29 19.04 27.80
CA GLU A 128 -31.40 18.81 28.94
C GLU A 128 -29.95 18.52 28.52
N ILE A 129 -29.72 17.91 27.35
CA ILE A 129 -28.36 17.66 26.85
C ILE A 129 -27.70 18.94 26.34
N HIS A 130 -28.49 19.88 25.81
CA HIS A 130 -28.03 21.17 25.29
C HIS A 130 -27.89 22.27 26.35
N LYS A 131 -28.46 22.06 27.54
CA LYS A 131 -28.58 23.04 28.63
C LYS A 131 -27.24 23.69 29.02
N THR A 132 -26.15 22.95 28.93
CA THR A 132 -24.81 23.39 29.32
C THR A 132 -23.92 23.81 28.17
N GLU A 133 -24.33 23.59 26.92
CA GLU A 133 -23.56 24.07 25.78
C GLU A 133 -23.59 25.60 25.77
N LEU A 134 -22.41 26.21 25.69
CA LEU A 134 -22.20 27.65 25.90
C LEU A 134 -23.17 28.54 25.09
N GLN A 135 -23.47 28.13 23.86
CA GLN A 135 -24.41 28.81 22.95
C GLN A 135 -25.85 28.92 23.50
N ASN A 136 -26.23 28.05 24.44
CA ASN A 136 -27.57 28.00 25.06
C ASN A 136 -27.59 28.56 26.49
N VAL A 137 -26.42 28.81 27.09
CA VAL A 137 -26.29 29.33 28.45
C VAL A 137 -26.48 30.84 28.44
N LYS A 138 -27.45 31.36 29.22
CA LYS A 138 -27.73 32.79 29.31
C LYS A 138 -26.66 33.51 30.12
N GLN A 139 -26.11 34.59 29.57
CA GLN A 139 -25.10 35.42 30.22
C GLN A 139 -25.55 36.89 30.22
N PRO A 140 -25.27 37.67 31.29
CA PRO A 140 -24.69 37.26 32.59
C PRO A 140 -25.70 36.54 33.50
N PRO A 141 -25.27 35.72 34.49
CA PRO A 141 -23.90 35.52 34.99
C PRO A 141 -23.12 34.47 34.18
N GLU A 142 -21.81 34.39 34.39
CA GLU A 142 -20.96 33.36 33.76
C GLU A 142 -21.17 31.99 34.43
N PRO A 143 -21.23 30.89 33.66
CA PRO A 143 -21.23 29.54 34.23
C PRO A 143 -19.88 29.21 34.89
N ALA A 144 -19.85 28.22 35.79
CA ALA A 144 -18.60 27.77 36.42
C ALA A 144 -17.58 27.25 35.41
N HIS A 145 -18.04 26.65 34.31
CA HIS A 145 -17.21 26.19 33.22
C HIS A 145 -17.81 26.52 31.85
N ARG A 146 -16.95 26.75 30.86
CA ARG A 146 -17.34 26.96 29.46
C ARG A 146 -17.35 25.62 28.73
N PHE A 147 -18.53 25.06 28.50
CA PHE A 147 -18.68 23.77 27.80
C PHE A 147 -19.15 23.96 26.37
N GLU A 148 -18.42 23.40 25.41
CA GLU A 148 -18.67 23.53 23.98
C GLU A 148 -18.70 22.14 23.33
N VAL A 149 -19.68 21.91 22.46
CA VAL A 149 -19.81 20.68 21.68
C VAL A 149 -19.85 21.05 20.20
N THR A 150 -18.86 20.58 19.43
CA THR A 150 -18.76 20.87 18.00
C THR A 150 -18.80 19.58 17.19
N LEU A 151 -19.42 19.63 16.01
CA LEU A 151 -19.36 18.56 15.03
C LEU A 151 -18.37 18.97 13.94
N GLU A 152 -17.19 18.35 13.95
CA GLU A 152 -16.07 18.72 13.08
C GLU A 152 -15.80 17.63 12.05
N PRO A 153 -15.13 17.95 10.92
CA PRO A 153 -14.65 16.93 10.01
C PRO A 153 -13.77 15.90 10.71
N ALA A 154 -13.85 14.64 10.25
CA ALA A 154 -12.99 13.53 10.68
C ALA A 154 -11.54 13.72 10.16
N ALA A 155 -10.91 14.81 10.58
CA ALA A 155 -9.59 15.22 10.15
C ALA A 155 -8.62 15.25 11.34
N PHE A 156 -7.34 15.08 11.01
CA PHE A 156 -6.26 15.16 11.99
C PHE A 156 -6.08 16.58 12.51
N THR A 157 -6.07 16.72 13.84
CA THR A 157 -5.51 17.88 14.53
C THR A 157 -4.62 17.39 15.67
N LEU A 158 -3.66 18.22 16.08
CA LEU A 158 -2.79 17.88 17.21
C LEU A 158 -3.59 17.71 18.51
N GLU A 159 -4.58 18.56 18.74
CA GLU A 159 -5.50 18.49 19.89
C GLU A 159 -6.22 17.13 19.98
N LYS A 160 -6.80 16.66 18.86
CA LYS A 160 -7.49 15.36 18.80
C LYS A 160 -6.52 14.18 19.01
N TYR A 161 -5.30 14.28 18.48
CA TYR A 161 -4.27 13.26 18.66
C TYR A 161 -3.78 13.16 20.11
N GLU A 162 -3.60 14.28 20.82
CA GLU A 162 -3.20 14.24 22.23
C GLU A 162 -4.30 13.64 23.11
N LEU A 163 -5.58 13.90 22.82
CA LEU A 163 -6.70 13.20 23.49
C LEU A 163 -6.63 11.68 23.23
N PHE A 164 -6.46 11.26 21.97
CA PHE A 164 -6.31 9.85 21.61
C PHE A 164 -5.13 9.19 22.32
N LYS A 165 -3.97 9.84 22.33
CA LYS A 165 -2.78 9.34 22.99
C LYS A 165 -2.98 9.19 24.50
N ASN A 166 -3.62 10.18 25.15
CA ASN A 166 -3.99 10.05 26.56
C ASN A 166 -4.91 8.85 26.78
N TYR A 167 -5.93 8.67 25.95
CA TYR A 167 -6.86 7.56 26.06
C TYR A 167 -6.18 6.19 25.88
N GLN A 168 -5.35 6.03 24.84
CA GLN A 168 -4.62 4.78 24.58
C GLN A 168 -3.70 4.40 25.74
N GLN A 169 -3.00 5.37 26.33
CA GLN A 169 -2.09 5.13 27.46
C GLN A 169 -2.83 4.81 28.75
N ASN A 170 -3.92 5.53 29.05
CA ASN A 170 -4.56 5.43 30.35
C ASN A 170 -5.68 4.39 30.40
N VAL A 171 -6.44 4.24 29.32
CA VAL A 171 -7.55 3.28 29.23
C VAL A 171 -7.08 1.95 28.63
N HIS A 172 -6.34 1.99 27.52
CA HIS A 172 -5.85 0.78 26.84
C HIS A 172 -4.49 0.27 27.33
N LYS A 173 -3.78 1.05 28.16
CA LYS A 173 -2.44 0.70 28.68
C LYS A 173 -1.41 0.40 27.58
N GLU A 174 -1.58 1.01 26.40
CA GLU A 174 -0.63 0.91 25.28
C GLU A 174 0.66 1.68 25.58
N LYS A 175 1.79 1.18 25.08
CA LYS A 175 3.09 1.82 25.31
C LYS A 175 3.24 3.03 24.38
N PRO A 176 3.97 4.09 24.80
CA PRO A 176 4.11 5.31 24.00
C PRO A 176 4.62 5.11 22.57
N HIS A 177 5.45 4.09 22.32
CA HIS A 177 5.99 3.80 20.99
C HIS A 177 5.00 3.06 20.06
N GLU A 178 3.90 2.52 20.59
CA GLU A 178 2.84 1.86 19.83
C GLU A 178 1.82 2.89 19.29
N ILE A 179 1.79 4.08 19.91
CA ILE A 179 0.82 5.14 19.62
C ILE A 179 1.43 6.13 18.62
N SER A 180 0.98 6.08 17.37
CA SER A 180 1.51 6.93 16.29
C SER A 180 0.43 7.83 15.67
N GLN A 181 0.85 9.00 15.17
CA GLN A 181 -0.04 9.89 14.40
C GLN A 181 -0.58 9.21 13.14
N SER A 182 0.24 8.39 12.48
CA SER A 182 -0.18 7.59 11.32
C SER A 182 -1.25 6.56 11.70
N GLY A 183 -1.12 5.93 12.88
CA GLY A 183 -2.13 5.03 13.41
C GLY A 183 -3.46 5.75 13.66
N PHE A 184 -3.41 6.93 14.29
CA PHE A 184 -4.59 7.77 14.51
C PHE A 184 -5.27 8.17 13.20
N LYS A 185 -4.52 8.67 12.21
CA LYS A 185 -5.07 9.05 10.90
C LYS A 185 -5.78 7.88 10.25
N ARG A 186 -5.09 6.74 10.14
CA ARG A 186 -5.64 5.52 9.55
C ARG A 186 -6.88 4.99 10.28
N PHE A 187 -6.91 5.12 11.60
CA PHE A 187 -7.97 4.52 12.41
C PHE A 187 -9.21 5.42 12.55
N LEU A 188 -9.01 6.73 12.72
CA LEU A 188 -10.08 7.65 13.12
C LEU A 188 -10.36 8.75 12.08
N CYS A 189 -9.47 8.99 11.11
CA CYS A 189 -9.67 10.03 10.08
C CYS A 189 -9.97 9.46 8.69
N ASP A 190 -9.26 8.40 8.31
CA ASP A 190 -9.37 7.79 6.99
C ASP A 190 -10.71 7.05 6.88
N SER A 191 -11.67 7.67 6.19
CA SER A 191 -13.00 7.11 5.96
C SER A 191 -13.31 7.03 4.47
N PRO A 192 -13.95 5.94 4.00
CA PRO A 192 -14.46 5.85 2.64
C PRO A 192 -15.70 6.75 2.42
N LEU A 193 -16.32 7.25 3.49
CA LEU A 193 -17.53 8.05 3.41
C LEU A 193 -17.23 9.49 3.00
N LYS A 194 -17.81 9.91 1.87
CA LYS A 194 -17.73 11.31 1.44
C LYS A 194 -18.66 12.18 2.26
N GLN A 195 -18.11 13.29 2.76
CA GLN A 195 -18.89 14.33 3.41
C GLN A 195 -19.78 15.03 2.39
N THR A 196 -21.10 14.94 2.60
CA THR A 196 -22.14 15.52 1.75
C THR A 196 -23.29 15.97 2.63
N SER A 197 -24.26 16.70 2.09
CA SER A 197 -25.52 16.97 2.77
C SER A 197 -26.69 16.70 1.84
N ARG A 198 -27.86 16.48 2.42
CA ARG A 198 -29.13 16.34 1.69
C ARG A 198 -30.25 17.03 2.43
N THR A 199 -31.28 17.45 1.71
CA THR A 199 -32.49 18.02 2.34
C THR A 199 -33.51 16.93 2.58
N VAL A 200 -33.98 16.79 3.81
CA VAL A 200 -35.08 15.89 4.21
C VAL A 200 -36.09 16.72 5.01
N ASP A 201 -37.36 16.72 4.58
CA ASP A 201 -38.43 17.50 5.21
C ASP A 201 -38.08 18.97 5.45
N GLY A 202 -37.39 19.59 4.49
CA GLY A 202 -36.96 21.00 4.55
C GLY A 202 -35.77 21.28 5.47
N LYS A 203 -35.18 20.27 6.12
CA LYS A 203 -33.98 20.39 6.96
C LYS A 203 -32.76 19.84 6.25
N GLU A 204 -31.61 20.49 6.45
CA GLU A 204 -30.33 19.96 6.01
C GLU A 204 -29.90 18.81 6.92
N GLN A 205 -29.59 17.67 6.31
CA GLN A 205 -29.08 16.48 6.95
C GLN A 205 -27.65 16.21 6.44
N LEU A 206 -26.69 16.20 7.36
CA LEU A 206 -25.28 15.94 7.06
C LEU A 206 -25.03 14.45 6.85
N LEU A 207 -24.08 14.12 5.98
CA LEU A 207 -23.67 12.75 5.69
C LEU A 207 -22.15 12.66 5.66
N GLY A 208 -21.60 11.51 6.03
CA GLY A 208 -20.15 11.26 6.10
C GLY A 208 -19.64 11.06 7.52
N SER A 209 -18.31 11.00 7.67
CA SER A 209 -17.66 10.81 8.96
C SER A 209 -17.30 12.14 9.63
N TYR A 210 -17.57 12.24 10.93
CA TYR A 210 -17.36 13.43 11.73
C TYR A 210 -16.78 13.09 13.11
N HIS A 211 -16.08 14.05 13.69
CA HIS A 211 -15.66 14.04 15.08
C HIS A 211 -16.58 14.97 15.88
N GLN A 212 -17.34 14.42 16.82
CA GLN A 212 -18.08 15.20 17.80
C GLN A 212 -17.15 15.51 18.99
N CYS A 213 -16.68 16.75 19.06
CA CYS A 213 -15.68 17.20 20.03
C CYS A 213 -16.35 17.88 21.23
N TYR A 214 -15.96 17.48 22.44
CA TYR A 214 -16.44 18.04 23.70
C TYR A 214 -15.31 18.80 24.38
N ARG A 215 -15.46 20.13 24.52
CA ARG A 215 -14.46 21.01 25.15
C ARG A 215 -14.99 21.59 26.45
N LEU A 216 -14.16 21.58 27.48
CA LEU A 216 -14.42 22.25 28.75
C LEU A 216 -13.30 23.25 29.02
N ASP A 217 -13.65 24.52 29.21
CA ASP A 217 -12.71 25.63 29.39
C ASP A 217 -11.63 25.70 28.30
N GLY A 218 -12.04 25.41 27.05
CA GLY A 218 -11.16 25.41 25.89
C GLY A 218 -10.31 24.15 25.71
N ARG A 219 -10.33 23.19 26.65
CA ARG A 219 -9.61 21.91 26.52
C ARG A 219 -10.53 20.84 25.92
N LEU A 220 -10.07 20.12 24.89
CA LEU A 220 -10.76 18.92 24.40
C LEU A 220 -10.68 17.78 25.43
N ILE A 221 -11.82 17.43 26.00
CA ILE A 221 -11.93 16.44 27.08
C ILE A 221 -12.54 15.12 26.62
N ALA A 222 -13.30 15.13 25.52
CA ALA A 222 -13.85 13.93 24.91
C ALA A 222 -14.10 14.11 23.42
N MET A 223 -14.17 13.00 22.68
CA MET A 223 -14.43 12.99 21.25
C MET A 223 -15.15 11.72 20.82
N GLY A 224 -16.35 11.87 20.24
CA GLY A 224 -17.08 10.81 19.56
C GLY A 224 -16.71 10.77 18.08
N ILE A 225 -16.52 9.58 17.52
CA ILE A 225 -16.30 9.34 16.10
C ILE A 225 -17.60 8.80 15.54
N LEU A 226 -18.22 9.56 14.64
CA LEU A 226 -19.56 9.32 14.15
C LEU A 226 -19.57 9.17 12.63
N ASP A 227 -20.36 8.22 12.15
CA ASP A 227 -20.76 8.18 10.75
C ASP A 227 -22.23 8.58 10.65
N LEU A 228 -22.49 9.68 9.96
CA LEU A 228 -23.83 10.17 9.66
C LEU A 228 -24.28 9.57 8.33
N LEU A 229 -25.32 8.76 8.39
CA LEU A 229 -25.86 7.98 7.28
C LEU A 229 -27.33 8.35 7.07
N PRO A 230 -27.93 8.06 5.90
CA PRO A 230 -29.28 8.52 5.56
C PRO A 230 -30.35 8.29 6.63
N HIS A 231 -30.31 7.14 7.30
CA HIS A 231 -31.33 6.79 8.30
C HIS A 231 -30.79 6.80 9.74
N CYS A 232 -29.47 6.93 9.94
CA CYS A 232 -28.91 6.78 11.27
C CYS A 232 -27.66 7.61 11.54
N VAL A 233 -27.48 7.93 12.81
CA VAL A 233 -26.19 8.31 13.40
C VAL A 233 -25.54 7.04 13.94
N SER A 234 -24.33 6.72 13.49
CA SER A 234 -23.60 5.54 13.93
C SER A 234 -22.41 5.96 14.79
N GLY A 235 -22.44 5.64 16.08
CA GLY A 235 -21.30 5.78 16.97
C GLY A 235 -20.26 4.70 16.65
N VAL A 236 -19.08 5.11 16.17
CA VAL A 236 -17.99 4.21 15.78
C VAL A 236 -17.00 4.02 16.94
N TYR A 237 -16.60 5.13 17.55
CA TYR A 237 -15.61 5.15 18.61
C TYR A 237 -15.85 6.32 19.57
N MET A 238 -15.47 6.19 20.84
CA MET A 238 -15.60 7.26 21.84
C MET A 238 -14.34 7.34 22.69
N LEU A 239 -13.75 8.53 22.72
CA LEU A 239 -12.53 8.87 23.45
C LEU A 239 -12.83 9.88 24.55
N TYR A 240 -12.13 9.81 25.67
CA TYR A 240 -12.15 10.83 26.71
C TYR A 240 -10.81 10.94 27.41
N HIS A 241 -10.54 12.09 28.01
CA HIS A 241 -9.34 12.31 28.77
C HIS A 241 -9.47 11.63 30.15
N SER A 242 -8.38 11.02 30.64
CA SER A 242 -8.34 10.28 31.92
C SER A 242 -8.90 11.08 33.10
N ASP A 243 -8.63 12.39 33.16
CA ASP A 243 -9.11 13.31 34.21
C ASP A 243 -10.65 13.41 34.30
N TYR A 244 -11.37 12.94 33.28
CA TYR A 244 -12.83 13.00 33.17
C TYR A 244 -13.50 11.63 33.22
N GLU A 245 -12.78 10.58 33.64
CA GLU A 245 -13.28 9.21 33.74
C GLU A 245 -14.55 9.13 34.61
N GLN A 246 -14.58 9.86 35.73
CA GLN A 246 -15.68 9.91 36.69
C GLN A 246 -17.00 10.43 36.10
N TRP A 247 -16.95 11.19 35.00
CA TRP A 247 -18.13 11.82 34.38
C TRP A 247 -18.86 10.92 33.38
N GLN A 248 -18.37 9.70 33.14
CA GLN A 248 -19.04 8.69 32.32
C GLN A 248 -19.36 9.19 30.89
N PHE A 249 -18.38 9.78 30.21
CA PHE A 249 -18.56 10.37 28.88
C PHE A 249 -19.12 9.42 27.83
N GLY A 250 -18.92 8.11 27.95
CA GLY A 250 -19.56 7.14 27.05
C GLY A 250 -21.10 7.07 27.17
N LYS A 251 -21.67 7.49 28.31
CA LYS A 251 -23.12 7.62 28.51
C LYS A 251 -23.61 9.00 28.06
N LEU A 252 -22.88 10.06 28.39
CA LEU A 252 -23.21 11.43 27.97
C LEU A 252 -23.19 11.58 26.45
N SER A 253 -22.16 11.03 25.80
CA SER A 253 -22.04 11.01 24.33
C SER A 253 -23.20 10.25 23.69
N ALA A 254 -23.52 9.03 24.14
CA ALA A 254 -24.65 8.26 23.60
C ALA A 254 -25.98 9.03 23.66
N LEU A 255 -26.24 9.77 24.74
CA LEU A 255 -27.44 10.62 24.88
C LEU A 255 -27.40 11.84 23.95
N ARG A 256 -26.23 12.46 23.78
CA ARG A 256 -26.03 13.59 22.85
C ARG A 256 -26.10 13.16 21.39
N GLU A 257 -25.58 11.98 21.05
CA GLU A 257 -25.65 11.36 19.72
C GLU A 257 -27.09 10.95 19.38
N ALA A 258 -27.86 10.44 20.35
CA ALA A 258 -29.29 10.21 20.18
C ALA A 258 -30.07 11.52 19.97
N ALA A 259 -29.72 12.60 20.68
CA ALA A 259 -30.28 13.92 20.43
C ALA A 259 -29.90 14.44 19.03
N LEU A 260 -28.63 14.34 18.63
CA LEU A 260 -28.16 14.70 17.28
C LEU A 260 -28.94 13.95 16.19
N ALA A 261 -29.19 12.65 16.41
CA ALA A 261 -29.98 11.84 15.49
C ALA A 261 -31.42 12.37 15.36
N LEU A 262 -32.07 12.69 16.49
CA LEU A 262 -33.43 13.23 16.49
C LEU A 262 -33.51 14.62 15.84
N GLU A 263 -32.56 15.51 16.14
CA GLU A 263 -32.50 16.87 15.63
C GLU A 263 -32.25 16.92 14.12
N GLY A 264 -31.32 16.07 13.64
CA GLY A 264 -30.94 15.96 12.24
C GLY A 264 -31.89 15.12 11.37
N GLY A 265 -33.04 14.72 11.90
CA GLY A 265 -34.04 13.94 11.15
C GLY A 265 -33.60 12.52 10.81
N TYR A 266 -32.65 11.95 11.57
CA TYR A 266 -32.29 10.55 11.46
C TYR A 266 -33.28 9.69 12.26
N GLN A 267 -33.56 8.49 11.77
CA GLN A 267 -34.55 7.60 12.40
C GLN A 267 -33.95 6.80 13.56
N TYR A 268 -32.66 6.45 13.45
CA TYR A 268 -32.00 5.54 14.37
C TYR A 268 -30.66 6.07 14.87
N TYR A 269 -30.29 5.65 16.07
CA TYR A 269 -28.94 5.73 16.58
C TYR A 269 -28.34 4.33 16.71
N TYR A 270 -27.23 4.08 16.03
CA TYR A 270 -26.53 2.79 16.04
C TYR A 270 -25.34 2.87 17.02
N MET A 271 -25.40 2.07 18.08
CA MET A 271 -24.36 2.04 19.12
C MET A 271 -23.22 1.03 18.79
N GLY A 272 -23.07 0.67 17.52
CA GLY A 272 -22.18 -0.41 17.07
C GLY A 272 -22.73 -1.80 17.37
N TYR A 273 -21.87 -2.74 17.74
CA TYR A 273 -22.28 -4.13 18.02
C TYR A 273 -22.74 -4.36 19.46
N TYR A 274 -23.74 -5.23 19.61
CA TYR A 274 -24.21 -5.78 20.87
C TYR A 274 -23.71 -7.21 21.05
N ILE A 275 -23.04 -7.48 22.17
CA ILE A 275 -22.61 -8.84 22.54
C ILE A 275 -23.26 -9.17 23.89
N HIS A 276 -24.21 -10.09 23.89
CA HIS A 276 -24.98 -10.40 25.09
C HIS A 276 -24.11 -10.96 26.22
N SER A 277 -23.11 -11.78 25.89
CA SER A 277 -22.20 -12.42 26.85
C SER A 277 -21.09 -11.49 27.39
N CYS A 278 -20.89 -10.31 26.80
CA CYS A 278 -19.80 -9.41 27.18
C CYS A 278 -20.30 -8.27 28.08
N VAL A 279 -19.88 -8.25 29.35
CA VAL A 279 -20.27 -7.22 30.33
C VAL A 279 -20.02 -5.78 29.81
N LYS A 280 -18.91 -5.54 29.11
CA LYS A 280 -18.56 -4.21 28.56
C LYS A 280 -19.45 -3.76 27.40
N MET A 281 -20.18 -4.69 26.76
CA MET A 281 -21.02 -4.41 25.58
C MET A 281 -22.51 -4.63 25.85
N LYS A 282 -22.86 -5.35 26.93
CA LYS A 282 -24.23 -5.67 27.35
C LYS A 282 -25.05 -4.42 27.70
N TYR A 283 -24.41 -3.36 28.18
CA TYR A 283 -25.07 -2.10 28.59
C TYR A 283 -25.84 -1.41 27.44
N LYS A 284 -25.50 -1.66 26.17
CA LYS A 284 -26.18 -1.04 25.02
C LYS A 284 -27.66 -1.41 24.97
N GLY A 285 -28.01 -2.58 25.51
CA GLY A 285 -29.39 -3.03 25.68
C GLY A 285 -30.20 -2.22 26.69
N ASP A 286 -29.55 -1.41 27.54
CA ASP A 286 -30.22 -0.62 28.58
C ASP A 286 -30.86 0.67 28.02
N TYR A 287 -30.55 1.04 26.77
CA TYR A 287 -31.11 2.20 26.07
C TYR A 287 -32.43 1.82 25.37
N LYS A 288 -33.51 1.65 26.13
CA LYS A 288 -34.78 1.13 25.60
C LYS A 288 -35.52 2.14 24.70
N THR A 289 -36.15 1.72 23.60
CA THR A 289 -36.41 0.37 23.07
C THR A 289 -35.44 -0.03 21.96
N GLN A 290 -34.36 -0.76 22.29
CA GLN A 290 -33.42 -1.26 21.29
C GLN A 290 -34.02 -2.35 20.42
N HIS A 291 -33.57 -2.40 19.17
CA HIS A 291 -33.80 -3.51 18.26
C HIS A 291 -32.47 -4.15 17.88
N VAL A 292 -32.46 -5.46 17.79
CA VAL A 292 -31.35 -6.27 17.32
C VAL A 292 -31.70 -6.87 15.97
N LEU A 293 -30.73 -6.85 15.07
CA LEU A 293 -30.85 -7.47 13.75
C LEU A 293 -30.70 -8.99 13.85
N ASP A 294 -31.67 -9.72 13.31
CA ASP A 294 -31.61 -11.16 13.14
C ASP A 294 -30.46 -11.53 12.19
N PRO A 295 -29.50 -12.36 12.64
CA PRO A 295 -28.30 -12.65 11.84
C PRO A 295 -28.55 -13.54 10.63
N GLU A 296 -29.75 -14.12 10.50
CA GLU A 296 -30.10 -15.03 9.38
C GLU A 296 -31.04 -14.40 8.36
N THR A 297 -31.94 -13.52 8.78
CA THR A 297 -32.96 -12.92 7.90
C THR A 297 -32.81 -11.41 7.75
N TYR A 298 -31.98 -10.78 8.57
CA TYR A 298 -31.86 -9.32 8.67
C TYR A 298 -33.15 -8.60 9.06
N GLU A 299 -34.09 -9.32 9.67
CA GLU A 299 -35.25 -8.72 10.30
C GLU A 299 -34.86 -8.05 11.63
N TRP A 300 -35.51 -6.93 11.97
CA TRP A 300 -35.26 -6.24 13.23
C TRP A 300 -36.24 -6.72 14.30
N HIS A 301 -35.70 -7.21 15.42
CA HIS A 301 -36.50 -7.65 16.56
C HIS A 301 -36.21 -6.81 17.81
N PRO A 302 -37.24 -6.44 18.61
CA PRO A 302 -37.02 -5.78 19.88
C PRO A 302 -36.13 -6.60 20.81
N LEU A 303 -35.13 -5.97 21.46
CA LEU A 303 -34.23 -6.61 22.43
C LEU A 303 -34.91 -6.74 23.81
N GLU A 304 -36.11 -7.29 23.84
CA GLU A 304 -36.92 -7.50 25.04
C GLU A 304 -37.71 -8.81 24.92
N GLY A 305 -38.41 -9.22 25.99
CA GLY A 305 -39.26 -10.40 25.98
C GLY A 305 -38.53 -11.69 25.58
N GLU A 306 -39.06 -12.37 24.57
CA GLU A 306 -38.58 -13.69 24.12
C GLU A 306 -37.13 -13.67 23.65
N LEU A 307 -36.73 -12.71 22.79
CA LEU A 307 -35.35 -12.62 22.29
C LEU A 307 -34.36 -12.49 23.44
N ARG A 308 -34.70 -11.68 24.43
CA ARG A 308 -33.83 -11.47 25.58
C ARG A 308 -33.68 -12.74 26.42
N ALA A 309 -34.80 -13.42 26.70
CA ALA A 309 -34.80 -14.67 27.45
C ALA A 309 -34.02 -15.78 26.73
N LEU A 310 -34.10 -15.84 25.39
CA LEU A 310 -33.32 -16.77 24.59
C LEU A 310 -31.82 -16.45 24.65
N LEU A 311 -31.42 -15.19 24.56
CA LEU A 311 -30.01 -14.80 24.64
C LEU A 311 -29.40 -15.02 26.04
N ASP A 312 -30.22 -15.02 27.10
CA ASP A 312 -29.77 -15.40 28.45
C ASP A 312 -29.51 -16.92 28.57
N LYS A 313 -30.14 -17.75 27.70
CA LYS A 313 -30.00 -19.23 27.69
C LYS A 313 -29.05 -19.77 26.62
N LYS A 314 -28.98 -19.13 25.46
CA LYS A 314 -28.26 -19.61 24.27
C LYS A 314 -27.15 -18.62 23.88
N PRO A 315 -25.97 -19.11 23.44
CA PRO A 315 -24.89 -18.24 22.98
C PRO A 315 -25.26 -17.50 21.68
N TYR A 316 -25.99 -18.16 20.78
CA TYR A 316 -26.45 -17.64 19.49
C TYR A 316 -27.97 -17.75 19.40
N VAL A 317 -28.63 -16.71 18.89
CA VAL A 317 -30.08 -16.66 18.71
C VAL A 317 -30.40 -16.00 17.37
N SER A 318 -31.19 -16.71 16.57
CA SER A 318 -31.90 -16.20 15.39
C SER A 318 -33.39 -16.42 15.65
N MET A 319 -34.17 -15.36 15.78
CA MET A 319 -35.61 -15.48 16.02
C MET A 319 -36.30 -16.17 14.86
N SER A 320 -35.84 -15.90 13.64
CA SER A 320 -36.36 -16.57 12.44
C SER A 320 -36.11 -18.09 12.50
N ARG A 321 -34.94 -18.53 12.97
CA ARG A 321 -34.62 -19.96 13.17
C ARG A 321 -35.47 -20.60 14.25
N GLU A 322 -35.63 -19.92 15.39
CA GLU A 322 -36.44 -20.44 16.50
C GLU A 322 -37.91 -20.61 16.08
N ARG A 323 -38.45 -19.70 15.26
CA ARG A 323 -39.79 -19.83 14.68
C ARG A 323 -39.87 -21.01 13.71
N ARG A 324 -38.98 -21.08 12.70
CA ARG A 324 -38.96 -22.20 11.73
C ARG A 324 -38.87 -23.57 12.42
N ARG A 325 -38.09 -23.68 13.50
CA ARG A 325 -37.98 -24.91 14.29
C ARG A 325 -39.22 -25.23 15.10
N LYS A 326 -39.90 -24.22 15.65
CA LYS A 326 -41.18 -24.42 16.34
C LYS A 326 -42.26 -24.89 15.37
N ASP A 327 -42.30 -24.32 14.17
CA ASP A 327 -43.26 -24.70 13.12
C ASP A 327 -42.98 -26.11 12.58
N ASN A 328 -41.71 -26.51 12.42
CA ASN A 328 -41.36 -27.88 12.02
C ASN A 328 -41.60 -28.92 13.14
N LYS A 329 -41.61 -28.50 14.42
CA LYS A 329 -41.87 -29.37 15.58
C LYS A 329 -43.37 -29.57 15.87
N SER A 330 -44.28 -28.90 15.17
CA SER A 330 -45.72 -29.14 15.38
C SER A 330 -46.24 -30.45 14.79
N ASP A 331 -45.43 -31.20 14.01
CA ASP A 331 -45.85 -32.47 13.40
C ASP A 331 -45.33 -33.74 14.09
N GLU A 332 -44.30 -33.69 14.96
CA GLU A 332 -43.86 -34.86 15.74
C GLU A 332 -43.44 -34.46 17.18
N GLU A 333 -44.22 -34.96 18.15
CA GLU A 333 -43.98 -35.06 19.59
C GLU A 333 -43.43 -33.84 20.36
N LYS A 334 -44.31 -33.27 21.21
CA LYS A 334 -43.94 -32.38 22.33
C LYS A 334 -43.10 -33.13 23.38
N SER A 335 -41.79 -33.19 23.17
CA SER A 335 -40.80 -33.59 24.18
C SER A 335 -40.30 -32.35 24.95
N THR A 336 -40.53 -32.35 26.26
CA THR A 336 -40.19 -31.29 27.24
C THR A 336 -38.72 -31.32 27.68
N THR A 337 -37.79 -31.57 26.77
CA THR A 337 -36.36 -31.57 27.10
C THR A 337 -35.70 -30.40 26.39
N GLU A 338 -34.97 -29.55 27.13
CA GLU A 338 -34.18 -28.45 26.58
C GLU A 338 -33.08 -29.03 25.67
N GLU A 339 -33.44 -29.34 24.43
CA GLU A 339 -32.52 -29.93 23.45
C GLU A 339 -31.40 -28.95 23.15
N GLN A 340 -30.18 -29.42 23.37
CA GLN A 340 -28.95 -28.77 22.97
C GLN A 340 -28.94 -28.64 21.44
N ASP A 341 -28.79 -27.42 20.91
CA ASP A 341 -28.75 -27.18 19.45
C ASP A 341 -27.55 -27.92 18.84
N ASP A 342 -27.82 -28.88 17.97
CA ASP A 342 -26.81 -29.67 17.26
C ASP A 342 -26.18 -28.93 16.08
N TYR A 343 -26.73 -27.75 15.74
CA TYR A 343 -26.32 -26.93 14.59
C TYR A 343 -26.29 -27.70 13.27
N SER A 344 -27.14 -28.71 13.10
CA SER A 344 -27.26 -29.54 11.88
C SER A 344 -27.46 -28.73 10.59
N ASP A 345 -28.17 -27.60 10.67
CA ASP A 345 -28.36 -26.64 9.56
C ASP A 345 -27.02 -26.07 9.04
N TYR A 346 -26.00 -26.07 9.90
CA TYR A 346 -24.71 -25.42 9.72
C TYR A 346 -23.58 -26.42 10.01
N PRO A 347 -23.17 -27.25 9.03
CA PRO A 347 -22.43 -28.51 9.22
C PRO A 347 -21.02 -28.39 9.82
N ARG A 348 -20.56 -27.18 10.12
CA ARG A 348 -19.27 -26.90 10.76
C ARG A 348 -19.51 -26.20 12.09
N PRO A 349 -19.26 -26.86 13.22
CA PRO A 349 -19.55 -26.28 14.53
C PRO A 349 -18.51 -25.27 14.99
N THR A 350 -17.24 -25.37 14.56
CA THR A 350 -16.19 -24.42 14.97
C THR A 350 -15.71 -23.51 13.84
N ALA A 351 -15.33 -22.28 14.21
CA ALA A 351 -14.68 -21.35 13.31
C ALA A 351 -13.37 -21.91 12.70
N ALA A 352 -12.66 -22.77 13.43
CA ALA A 352 -11.44 -23.41 12.94
C ALA A 352 -11.73 -24.43 11.83
N GLU A 353 -12.81 -25.21 11.97
CA GLU A 353 -13.25 -26.14 10.93
C GLU A 353 -13.76 -25.40 9.70
N ALA A 354 -14.52 -24.32 9.89
CA ALA A 354 -14.92 -23.42 8.80
C ALA A 354 -13.69 -22.84 8.07
N GLY A 355 -12.69 -22.34 8.79
CA GLY A 355 -11.46 -21.83 8.19
C GLY A 355 -10.66 -22.91 7.44
N LYS A 356 -10.64 -24.16 7.92
CA LYS A 356 -10.04 -25.29 7.18
C LYS A 356 -10.83 -25.65 5.92
N ALA A 357 -12.15 -25.44 5.90
CA ALA A 357 -13.02 -25.61 4.73
C ALA A 357 -12.54 -24.78 3.55
N VAL A 358 -12.47 -23.48 3.81
CA VAL A 358 -12.22 -22.45 2.81
C VAL A 358 -10.82 -22.65 2.25
N LYS A 359 -9.84 -22.98 3.12
CA LYS A 359 -8.48 -23.35 2.70
C LYS A 359 -8.40 -24.59 1.81
N LYS A 360 -9.35 -25.51 1.93
CA LYS A 360 -9.47 -26.70 1.04
C LYS A 360 -10.26 -26.41 -0.24
N GLY A 361 -10.72 -25.16 -0.43
CA GLY A 361 -11.48 -24.74 -1.61
C GLY A 361 -12.97 -25.01 -1.54
N MET A 362 -13.54 -25.20 -0.34
CA MET A 362 -15.00 -25.30 -0.17
C MET A 362 -15.67 -23.98 -0.55
N SER A 363 -16.77 -24.04 -1.30
CA SER A 363 -17.58 -22.87 -1.63
C SER A 363 -18.23 -22.28 -0.38
N LEU A 364 -18.47 -20.98 -0.40
CA LEU A 364 -19.26 -20.29 0.61
C LEU A 364 -20.70 -20.84 0.71
N PHE A 365 -21.28 -21.30 -0.41
CA PHE A 365 -22.60 -21.94 -0.45
C PHE A 365 -22.63 -23.25 0.35
N ASP A 366 -21.56 -24.04 0.28
CA ASP A 366 -21.43 -25.29 1.04
C ASP A 366 -21.12 -25.02 2.52
N LEU A 367 -20.47 -23.90 2.82
CA LEU A 367 -20.13 -23.51 4.18
C LEU A 367 -21.38 -23.15 5.01
N LYS A 368 -22.47 -22.74 4.34
CA LYS A 368 -23.74 -22.29 4.94
C LYS A 368 -23.46 -21.32 6.10
N VAL A 369 -23.05 -20.10 5.81
CA VAL A 369 -22.92 -19.07 6.84
C VAL A 369 -24.31 -18.44 7.08
N PRO A 370 -24.74 -18.23 8.34
CA PRO A 370 -25.99 -17.55 8.64
C PRO A 370 -26.19 -16.24 7.86
N GLY A 371 -27.36 -16.11 7.24
CA GLY A 371 -27.76 -14.92 6.48
C GLY A 371 -27.13 -14.77 5.10
N LEU A 372 -26.48 -15.81 4.57
CA LEU A 372 -26.14 -15.86 3.15
C LEU A 372 -27.33 -16.31 2.33
N MET A 373 -27.49 -15.73 1.14
CA MET A 373 -28.36 -16.32 0.13
C MET A 373 -27.79 -17.66 -0.34
N THR A 374 -28.67 -18.64 -0.56
CA THR A 374 -28.28 -19.91 -1.17
C THR A 374 -28.00 -19.73 -2.66
N ALA A 375 -27.33 -20.71 -3.28
CA ALA A 375 -27.13 -20.70 -4.72
C ALA A 375 -28.47 -20.76 -5.46
N GLU A 376 -29.41 -21.54 -4.94
CA GLU A 376 -30.77 -21.69 -5.47
C GLU A 376 -31.56 -20.37 -5.40
N GLU A 377 -31.51 -19.66 -4.26
CA GLU A 377 -32.15 -18.36 -4.11
C GLU A 377 -31.59 -17.34 -5.11
N ILE A 378 -30.28 -17.37 -5.37
CA ILE A 378 -29.65 -16.48 -6.35
C ILE A 378 -30.09 -16.84 -7.77
N GLU A 379 -30.11 -18.12 -8.14
CA GLU A 379 -30.55 -18.56 -9.48
C GLU A 379 -32.02 -18.26 -9.75
N GLU A 380 -32.89 -18.37 -8.73
CA GLU A 380 -34.33 -18.13 -8.85
C GLU A 380 -34.69 -16.65 -8.84
N GLN A 381 -34.01 -15.84 -8.01
CA GLN A 381 -34.43 -14.46 -7.75
C GLN A 381 -33.64 -13.42 -8.52
N LEU A 382 -32.46 -13.77 -9.05
CA LEU A 382 -31.50 -12.79 -9.56
C LEU A 382 -30.90 -13.16 -10.92
N ASP A 383 -30.88 -12.19 -11.83
CA ASP A 383 -30.16 -12.31 -13.10
C ASP A 383 -28.72 -11.78 -13.00
N LEU A 384 -27.80 -12.67 -12.61
CA LEU A 384 -26.38 -12.33 -12.52
C LEU A 384 -25.75 -11.93 -13.86
N ALA A 385 -26.38 -12.24 -15.01
CA ALA A 385 -25.83 -11.95 -16.34
C ALA A 385 -25.66 -10.43 -16.57
N THR A 386 -26.58 -9.65 -16.03
CA THR A 386 -26.62 -8.17 -16.13
C THR A 386 -25.65 -7.46 -15.18
N MET A 387 -24.91 -8.20 -14.35
CA MET A 387 -24.04 -7.62 -13.34
C MET A 387 -22.93 -6.78 -14.00
N PRO A 388 -22.73 -5.51 -13.58
CA PRO A 388 -21.73 -4.64 -14.20
C PRO A 388 -20.30 -5.07 -13.82
N ILE A 389 -19.48 -5.33 -14.84
CA ILE A 389 -18.07 -5.70 -14.70
C ILE A 389 -17.17 -4.69 -15.41
N ARG A 390 -15.90 -4.61 -14.98
CA ARG A 390 -14.87 -3.82 -15.66
C ARG A 390 -13.72 -4.71 -16.15
N VAL A 391 -13.53 -4.74 -17.47
CA VAL A 391 -12.47 -5.53 -18.15
C VAL A 391 -11.64 -4.61 -19.03
N GLY A 392 -10.31 -4.59 -18.83
CA GLY A 392 -9.40 -3.79 -19.66
C GLY A 392 -9.68 -2.28 -19.66
N GLY A 393 -10.32 -1.76 -18.59
CA GLY A 393 -10.72 -0.36 -18.48
C GLY A 393 -12.07 -0.01 -19.14
N ARG A 394 -12.77 -0.99 -19.74
CA ARG A 394 -14.12 -0.83 -20.31
C ARG A 394 -15.17 -1.43 -19.38
N MET A 395 -16.34 -0.81 -19.34
CA MET A 395 -17.53 -1.37 -18.68
C MET A 395 -18.17 -2.41 -19.61
N ALA A 396 -18.61 -3.52 -19.05
CA ALA A 396 -19.31 -4.61 -19.73
C ALA A 396 -20.28 -5.27 -18.73
N GLU A 397 -21.15 -6.16 -19.21
CA GLU A 397 -21.98 -7.02 -18.38
C GLU A 397 -21.31 -8.38 -18.18
N ALA A 398 -21.72 -9.13 -17.16
CA ALA A 398 -21.09 -10.41 -16.86
C ALA A 398 -21.27 -11.43 -17.99
N GLN A 399 -22.39 -11.39 -18.71
CA GLN A 399 -22.65 -12.18 -19.92
C GLN A 399 -21.70 -11.90 -21.09
N ASP A 400 -21.06 -10.74 -21.13
CA ASP A 400 -20.08 -10.41 -22.18
C ASP A 400 -18.78 -11.22 -22.03
N LEU A 401 -18.62 -11.97 -20.93
CA LEU A 401 -17.49 -12.86 -20.72
C LEU A 401 -17.68 -14.17 -21.48
N VAL A 402 -16.70 -14.52 -22.31
CA VAL A 402 -16.68 -15.78 -23.10
C VAL A 402 -16.94 -17.04 -22.27
N SER A 403 -16.55 -17.04 -20.99
CA SER A 403 -16.72 -18.20 -20.10
C SER A 403 -18.02 -18.17 -19.28
N TRP A 404 -18.87 -17.16 -19.41
CA TRP A 404 -20.03 -16.93 -18.54
C TRP A 404 -21.01 -18.11 -18.56
N ASP A 405 -21.51 -18.47 -19.73
CA ASP A 405 -22.50 -19.53 -19.90
C ASP A 405 -21.98 -20.91 -19.50
N SER A 406 -20.66 -21.13 -19.65
CA SER A 406 -19.99 -22.37 -19.25
C SER A 406 -19.56 -22.42 -17.77
N SER A 407 -19.75 -21.33 -17.01
CA SER A 407 -19.31 -21.24 -15.62
C SER A 407 -20.38 -21.74 -14.65
N ASP A 408 -19.94 -22.52 -13.66
CA ASP A 408 -20.79 -23.02 -12.57
C ASP A 408 -20.83 -22.04 -11.39
N LEU A 409 -22.03 -21.72 -10.89
CA LEU A 409 -22.26 -20.85 -9.74
C LEU A 409 -21.70 -21.46 -8.43
N LYS A 410 -21.73 -22.79 -8.29
CA LYS A 410 -21.23 -23.46 -7.08
C LYS A 410 -19.71 -23.64 -7.07
N ASN A 411 -19.04 -23.30 -8.18
CA ASN A 411 -17.59 -23.40 -8.27
C ASN A 411 -16.94 -22.06 -7.86
N PRO A 412 -16.28 -21.98 -6.68
CA PRO A 412 -15.68 -20.74 -6.17
C PRO A 412 -14.48 -20.26 -7.01
N LYS A 413 -14.02 -21.05 -7.99
CA LYS A 413 -12.94 -20.68 -8.91
C LYS A 413 -13.46 -20.16 -10.26
N SER A 414 -14.77 -20.30 -10.53
CA SER A 414 -15.38 -19.76 -11.74
C SER A 414 -15.76 -18.29 -11.52
N ILE A 415 -15.83 -17.48 -12.59
CA ILE A 415 -16.23 -16.08 -12.45
C ILE A 415 -17.68 -15.95 -11.95
N LYS A 416 -18.57 -16.86 -12.40
CA LYS A 416 -19.97 -16.91 -12.00
C LYS A 416 -20.10 -17.25 -10.52
N GLY A 417 -19.31 -18.22 -10.04
CA GLY A 417 -19.29 -18.58 -8.62
C GLY A 417 -18.70 -17.50 -7.74
N VAL A 418 -17.64 -16.81 -8.17
CA VAL A 418 -17.09 -15.68 -7.41
C VAL A 418 -18.10 -14.52 -7.32
N ILE A 419 -18.78 -14.17 -8.41
CA ILE A 419 -19.85 -13.16 -8.39
C ILE A 419 -21.02 -13.63 -7.52
N GLY A 420 -21.40 -14.91 -7.62
CA GLY A 420 -22.43 -15.54 -6.80
C GLY A 420 -22.15 -15.44 -5.30
N GLU A 421 -20.96 -15.84 -4.86
CA GLU A 421 -20.57 -15.76 -3.45
C GLU A 421 -20.51 -14.32 -2.93
N MET A 422 -20.10 -13.38 -3.79
CA MET A 422 -20.14 -11.95 -3.47
C MET A 422 -21.58 -11.47 -3.28
N VAL A 423 -22.48 -11.80 -4.20
CA VAL A 423 -23.91 -11.44 -4.11
C VAL A 423 -24.56 -12.09 -2.89
N ALA A 424 -24.24 -13.36 -2.62
CA ALA A 424 -24.72 -14.07 -1.42
C ALA A 424 -24.31 -13.38 -0.12
N GLY A 425 -23.07 -12.87 -0.08
CA GLY A 425 -22.53 -12.16 1.07
C GLY A 425 -23.05 -10.74 1.25
N MET A 426 -23.23 -10.00 0.14
CA MET A 426 -23.59 -8.59 0.14
C MET A 426 -25.10 -8.34 0.05
N GLY A 427 -25.88 -9.33 -0.35
CA GLY A 427 -27.27 -9.15 -0.73
C GLY A 427 -27.42 -8.42 -2.08
N PRO A 428 -28.59 -8.55 -2.73
CA PRO A 428 -28.80 -8.04 -4.09
C PRO A 428 -28.79 -6.50 -4.16
N GLU A 429 -29.31 -5.81 -3.14
CA GLU A 429 -29.39 -4.34 -3.16
C GLU A 429 -28.02 -3.66 -3.15
N ALA A 430 -27.05 -4.22 -2.39
CA ALA A 430 -25.69 -3.69 -2.36
C ALA A 430 -24.82 -4.23 -3.49
N ALA A 431 -24.99 -5.49 -3.90
CA ALA A 431 -24.15 -6.12 -4.91
C ALA A 431 -24.21 -5.40 -6.27
N TRP A 432 -25.39 -5.00 -6.76
CA TRP A 432 -25.53 -4.30 -8.06
C TRP A 432 -24.92 -2.89 -8.08
N GLN A 433 -24.54 -2.36 -6.92
CA GLN A 433 -23.85 -1.08 -6.82
C GLN A 433 -22.33 -1.21 -6.86
N VAL A 434 -21.82 -2.45 -6.91
CA VAL A 434 -20.40 -2.79 -7.01
C VAL A 434 -20.05 -2.98 -8.48
N VAL A 435 -18.94 -2.39 -8.94
CA VAL A 435 -18.33 -2.79 -10.20
C VAL A 435 -17.27 -3.84 -9.89
N VAL A 436 -17.47 -5.04 -10.43
CA VAL A 436 -16.53 -6.14 -10.27
C VAL A 436 -15.38 -5.95 -11.25
N HIS A 437 -14.16 -5.77 -10.74
CA HIS A 437 -12.97 -5.80 -11.57
C HIS A 437 -12.38 -7.19 -11.49
N ARG A 438 -12.03 -7.74 -12.65
CA ARG A 438 -11.06 -8.82 -12.67
C ARG A 438 -9.75 -8.26 -12.11
N THR A 439 -9.43 -8.51 -10.83
CA THR A 439 -8.11 -8.15 -10.30
C THR A 439 -7.10 -8.85 -11.17
N LYS A 440 -6.19 -8.05 -11.69
CA LYS A 440 -4.84 -8.50 -11.98
C LYS A 440 -4.31 -9.08 -10.67
N ASP A 441 -3.89 -10.35 -10.67
CA ASP A 441 -3.48 -11.09 -9.47
C ASP A 441 -2.61 -10.20 -8.56
N ILE A 442 -2.94 -10.00 -7.28
CA ILE A 442 -2.06 -9.22 -6.39
C ILE A 442 -1.01 -10.16 -5.81
N VAL A 443 0.27 -9.78 -5.88
CA VAL A 443 1.37 -10.55 -5.32
C VAL A 443 1.79 -9.91 -3.99
N ILE A 444 1.51 -10.60 -2.89
CA ILE A 444 2.11 -10.29 -1.59
C ILE A 444 3.41 -11.08 -1.50
N ALA A 445 4.55 -10.41 -1.48
CA ALA A 445 5.85 -11.05 -1.36
C ALA A 445 6.41 -10.90 0.06
N VAL A 446 6.95 -11.99 0.60
CA VAL A 446 7.68 -11.99 1.89
C VAL A 446 9.10 -11.52 1.63
N VAL A 447 9.57 -10.54 2.38
CA VAL A 447 10.86 -9.91 2.15
C VAL A 447 11.84 -10.33 3.24
N ASN A 448 12.88 -11.05 2.84
CA ASN A 448 13.91 -11.55 3.72
C ASN A 448 15.20 -10.73 3.56
N PRO A 449 15.94 -10.47 4.65
CA PRO A 449 17.30 -9.97 4.56
C PRO A 449 18.21 -11.08 4.01
N SER A 450 19.00 -10.76 2.98
CA SER A 450 20.03 -11.66 2.45
C SER A 450 21.32 -11.58 3.27
N ILE A 451 22.18 -12.61 3.15
CA ILE A 451 23.50 -12.67 3.81
C ILE A 451 24.38 -11.50 3.32
N GLY A 452 24.69 -10.58 4.23
CA GLY A 452 25.49 -9.39 3.94
C GLY A 452 25.28 -8.25 4.94
N ARG A 453 25.42 -7.00 4.44
CA ARG A 453 25.23 -5.79 5.25
C ARG A 453 23.76 -5.64 5.66
N PRO A 454 23.45 -5.34 6.94
CA PRO A 454 22.08 -5.21 7.40
C PRO A 454 21.40 -3.98 6.78
N ILE A 455 20.17 -4.17 6.29
CA ILE A 455 19.29 -3.08 5.82
C ILE A 455 18.37 -2.71 6.98
N LYS A 456 18.47 -1.46 7.46
CA LYS A 456 17.55 -0.94 8.49
C LYS A 456 16.18 -0.71 7.87
N ASN A 457 15.11 -1.02 8.62
CA ASN A 457 13.71 -0.80 8.23
C ASN A 457 13.29 -1.55 6.95
N LEU A 458 13.86 -2.74 6.71
CA LEU A 458 13.37 -3.60 5.64
C LEU A 458 11.94 -4.04 5.99
N PRO A 459 10.94 -3.87 5.10
CA PRO A 459 9.59 -4.32 5.37
C PRO A 459 9.53 -5.85 5.40
N ASP A 460 8.67 -6.44 6.24
CA ASP A 460 8.49 -7.91 6.28
C ASP A 460 7.74 -8.43 5.04
N THR A 461 6.87 -7.61 4.48
CA THR A 461 6.10 -7.92 3.27
C THR A 461 5.92 -6.70 2.38
N ILE A 462 5.77 -6.93 1.07
CA ILE A 462 5.34 -5.91 0.11
C ILE A 462 4.14 -6.41 -0.68
N THR A 463 3.27 -5.49 -1.09
CA THR A 463 2.09 -5.81 -1.91
C THR A 463 2.22 -5.09 -3.24
N VAL A 464 2.29 -5.84 -4.34
CA VAL A 464 2.47 -5.28 -5.69
C VAL A 464 1.50 -5.99 -6.66
N PRO A 465 0.82 -5.26 -7.57
CA PRO A 465 0.01 -5.89 -8.62
C PRO A 465 0.84 -6.82 -9.51
N SER A 466 0.29 -7.93 -10.00
CA SER A 466 1.01 -8.88 -10.86
C SER A 466 1.39 -8.31 -12.22
N ASP A 467 0.59 -7.40 -12.76
CA ASP A 467 0.84 -6.74 -14.04
C ASP A 467 1.69 -5.46 -13.89
N ALA A 468 1.98 -5.04 -12.65
CA ALA A 468 2.92 -3.96 -12.40
C ALA A 468 4.31 -4.34 -12.92
N SER A 469 5.07 -3.33 -13.30
CA SER A 469 6.46 -3.55 -13.68
C SER A 469 7.30 -4.06 -12.49
N ALA A 470 8.31 -4.89 -12.78
CA ALA A 470 9.28 -5.35 -11.80
C ALA A 470 9.98 -4.19 -11.07
N SER A 471 10.07 -3.00 -11.68
CA SER A 471 10.61 -1.80 -11.03
C SER A 471 9.82 -1.34 -9.79
N GLN A 472 8.50 -1.60 -9.73
CA GLN A 472 7.69 -1.23 -8.56
C GLN A 472 8.10 -2.01 -7.30
N ILE A 473 8.59 -3.24 -7.45
CA ILE A 473 9.17 -4.01 -6.33
C ILE A 473 10.33 -3.23 -5.69
N PHE A 474 11.21 -2.65 -6.52
CA PHE A 474 12.35 -1.88 -6.05
C PHE A 474 11.90 -0.57 -5.39
N GLU A 475 10.92 0.12 -5.96
CA GLU A 475 10.39 1.39 -5.45
C GLU A 475 9.74 1.21 -4.07
N GLU A 476 8.91 0.18 -3.89
CA GLU A 476 8.25 -0.10 -2.60
C GLU A 476 9.26 -0.47 -1.51
N ILE A 477 10.23 -1.36 -1.82
CA ILE A 477 11.28 -1.72 -0.84
C ILE A 477 12.18 -0.51 -0.53
N ALA A 478 12.54 0.30 -1.53
CA ALA A 478 13.33 1.51 -1.33
C ALA A 478 12.61 2.54 -0.46
N LYS A 479 11.31 2.75 -0.71
CA LYS A 479 10.45 3.67 0.05
C LYS A 479 10.34 3.25 1.51
N ALA A 480 10.14 1.96 1.78
CA ALA A 480 10.06 1.41 3.14
C ALA A 480 11.41 1.47 3.87
N SER A 481 12.48 0.99 3.23
CA SER A 481 13.81 0.91 3.85
C SER A 481 14.57 2.24 3.90
N ARG A 482 14.13 3.26 3.15
CA ARG A 482 14.85 4.53 2.91
C ARG A 482 16.22 4.33 2.25
N PHE A 483 16.38 3.28 1.45
CA PHE A 483 17.56 3.05 0.63
C PHE A 483 17.32 3.48 -0.82
N SER A 484 18.37 3.86 -1.55
CA SER A 484 18.26 4.09 -2.99
C SER A 484 17.99 2.77 -3.72
N ILE A 485 17.08 2.79 -4.71
CA ILE A 485 16.80 1.66 -5.61
C ILE A 485 18.06 1.07 -6.24
N HIS A 486 19.11 1.88 -6.46
CA HIS A 486 20.35 1.44 -7.09
C HIS A 486 21.24 0.65 -6.14
N ARG A 487 21.05 0.79 -4.82
CA ARG A 487 21.80 0.10 -3.78
C ARG A 487 21.25 -1.30 -3.48
N LEU A 488 20.03 -1.58 -3.92
CA LEU A 488 19.31 -2.81 -3.64
C LEU A 488 19.56 -3.84 -4.74
N ARG A 489 19.89 -5.07 -4.33
CA ARG A 489 19.81 -6.26 -5.18
C ARG A 489 18.72 -7.16 -4.65
N ILE A 490 17.77 -7.53 -5.51
CA ILE A 490 16.64 -8.38 -5.17
C ILE A 490 16.78 -9.70 -5.93
N THR A 491 16.69 -10.82 -5.22
CA THR A 491 16.67 -12.18 -5.76
C THR A 491 15.44 -12.92 -5.29
N LYS A 492 14.95 -13.88 -6.08
CA LYS A 492 13.86 -14.76 -5.63
C LYS A 492 14.40 -15.72 -4.57
N GLY A 493 13.68 -15.88 -3.47
CA GLY A 493 14.06 -16.84 -2.43
C GLY A 493 13.87 -18.30 -2.85
N SER A 494 13.11 -18.57 -3.93
CA SER A 494 12.89 -19.94 -4.43
C SER A 494 14.09 -20.55 -5.15
N ASP A 495 14.80 -19.76 -5.97
CA ASP A 495 15.88 -20.24 -6.85
C ASP A 495 17.13 -19.35 -6.85
N GLY A 496 17.13 -18.25 -6.08
CA GLY A 496 18.22 -17.27 -6.04
C GLY A 496 18.38 -16.46 -7.33
N SER A 497 17.46 -16.57 -8.29
CA SER A 497 17.55 -15.84 -9.57
C SER A 497 17.36 -14.34 -9.34
N PRO A 498 18.14 -13.47 -10.02
CA PRO A 498 18.04 -12.02 -9.85
C PRO A 498 16.79 -11.47 -10.53
N ILE A 499 16.08 -10.57 -9.83
CA ILE A 499 15.04 -9.74 -10.42
C ILE A 499 15.70 -8.43 -10.86
N ASN A 500 15.51 -8.05 -12.12
CA ASN A 500 16.07 -6.82 -12.65
C ASN A 500 15.09 -5.66 -12.43
N ASN A 501 15.61 -4.49 -12.07
CA ASN A 501 14.82 -3.26 -11.94
C ASN A 501 14.49 -2.71 -13.34
N VAL A 502 13.39 -3.19 -13.92
CA VAL A 502 12.99 -2.90 -15.30
C VAL A 502 11.50 -2.58 -15.37
N ARG A 503 11.12 -1.77 -16.37
CA ARG A 503 9.76 -1.28 -16.55
C ARG A 503 8.92 -2.13 -17.52
N ASP A 504 9.59 -2.92 -18.36
CA ASP A 504 9.04 -3.71 -19.46
C ASP A 504 8.67 -5.15 -19.08
N VAL A 505 9.12 -5.64 -17.93
CA VAL A 505 8.79 -6.97 -17.40
C VAL A 505 7.81 -6.81 -16.24
N THR A 506 6.72 -7.56 -16.24
CA THR A 506 5.74 -7.51 -15.14
C THR A 506 6.17 -8.38 -13.96
N VAL A 507 5.62 -8.13 -12.77
CA VAL A 507 5.83 -8.96 -11.58
C VAL A 507 5.45 -10.42 -11.87
N HIS A 508 4.40 -10.66 -12.63
CA HIS A 508 3.98 -11.98 -13.06
C HIS A 508 5.03 -12.69 -13.93
N ASP A 509 5.61 -11.97 -14.89
CA ASP A 509 6.64 -12.48 -15.82
C ASP A 509 7.94 -12.83 -15.09
N THR A 510 8.20 -12.20 -13.94
CA THR A 510 9.30 -12.62 -13.07
C THR A 510 9.05 -14.00 -12.44
N GLY A 511 7.84 -14.56 -12.52
CA GLY A 511 7.48 -15.82 -11.88
C GLY A 511 7.14 -15.69 -10.40
N LEU A 512 7.06 -14.47 -9.87
CA LEU A 512 6.57 -14.24 -8.51
C LEU A 512 5.07 -14.48 -8.44
N ARG A 513 4.64 -15.13 -7.35
CA ARG A 513 3.25 -15.42 -7.00
C ARG A 513 3.00 -15.03 -5.55
N ASN A 514 1.74 -15.03 -5.12
CA ASN A 514 1.38 -14.72 -3.75
C ASN A 514 2.19 -15.57 -2.74
N LYS A 515 2.71 -14.93 -1.69
CA LYS A 515 3.64 -15.47 -0.68
C LYS A 515 5.03 -15.89 -1.20
N SER A 516 5.43 -15.46 -2.39
CA SER A 516 6.81 -15.68 -2.84
C SER A 516 7.81 -14.96 -1.94
N ALA A 517 8.93 -15.60 -1.65
CA ALA A 517 10.03 -14.99 -0.91
C ALA A 517 10.93 -14.14 -1.82
N LEU A 518 11.33 -12.98 -1.33
CA LEU A 518 12.29 -12.06 -1.95
C LEU A 518 13.46 -11.85 -1.00
N ASP A 519 14.66 -12.16 -1.43
CA ASP A 519 15.87 -11.88 -0.67
C ASP A 519 16.46 -10.54 -1.12
N VAL A 520 16.63 -9.61 -0.19
CA VAL A 520 17.13 -8.27 -0.45
C VAL A 520 18.53 -8.09 0.11
N LYS A 521 19.46 -7.64 -0.74
CA LYS A 521 20.86 -7.40 -0.39
C LYS A 521 21.28 -5.97 -0.65
N ASP A 522 21.99 -5.39 0.31
CA ASP A 522 22.67 -4.11 0.16
C ASP A 522 24.01 -4.29 -0.58
N LEU A 523 24.14 -3.62 -1.74
CA LEU A 523 25.37 -3.60 -2.55
C LEU A 523 26.43 -2.59 -2.06
N GLY A 524 26.13 -1.78 -1.06
CA GLY A 524 26.95 -0.66 -0.61
C GLY A 524 26.90 0.55 -1.57
N PRO A 525 27.64 1.64 -1.29
CA PRO A 525 27.63 2.85 -2.11
C PRO A 525 27.87 2.57 -3.59
N GLN A 526 26.98 3.09 -4.44
CA GLN A 526 26.97 2.87 -5.87
C GLN A 526 27.24 4.18 -6.62
N ILE A 527 27.87 4.07 -7.79
CA ILE A 527 28.10 5.17 -8.72
C ILE A 527 27.62 4.79 -10.12
N SER A 528 27.10 5.75 -10.89
CA SER A 528 26.59 5.48 -12.23
C SER A 528 27.71 5.07 -13.19
N TRP A 529 27.46 4.09 -14.07
CA TRP A 529 28.45 3.69 -15.08
C TRP A 529 28.85 4.83 -16.02
N ARG A 530 27.94 5.76 -16.30
CA ARG A 530 28.25 6.97 -17.07
C ARG A 530 29.30 7.81 -16.36
N THR A 531 29.13 8.08 -15.06
CA THR A 531 30.10 8.85 -14.27
C THR A 531 31.46 8.14 -14.23
N VAL A 532 31.45 6.81 -14.14
CA VAL A 532 32.67 6.00 -14.11
C VAL A 532 33.46 6.15 -15.41
N PHE A 533 32.82 6.01 -16.58
CA PHE A 533 33.50 6.20 -17.86
C PHE A 533 33.99 7.63 -18.08
N ILE A 534 33.25 8.63 -17.62
CA ILE A 534 33.74 10.02 -17.63
C ILE A 534 35.03 10.12 -16.81
N VAL A 535 35.05 9.61 -15.58
CA VAL A 535 36.26 9.70 -14.73
C VAL A 535 37.43 8.89 -15.33
N GLU A 536 37.15 7.72 -15.93
CA GLU A 536 38.16 6.88 -16.58
C GLU A 536 38.83 7.60 -17.77
N TYR A 537 38.06 8.25 -18.64
CA TYR A 537 38.55 8.90 -19.86
C TYR A 537 39.05 10.33 -19.65
N LEU A 538 38.54 11.03 -18.62
CA LEU A 538 38.99 12.37 -18.25
C LEU A 538 40.46 12.40 -17.85
N GLY A 539 40.98 11.33 -17.24
CA GLY A 539 42.38 11.24 -16.83
C GLY A 539 43.36 11.46 -17.98
N PRO A 540 43.40 10.57 -18.99
CA PRO A 540 44.22 10.79 -20.18
C PRO A 540 43.96 12.15 -20.85
N LEU A 541 42.70 12.59 -20.91
CA LEU A 541 42.34 13.88 -21.51
C LEU A 541 42.95 15.09 -20.78
N LEU A 542 43.20 14.99 -19.47
CA LEU A 542 43.90 16.01 -18.67
C LEU A 542 45.42 15.82 -18.64
N ILE A 543 45.88 14.57 -18.52
CA ILE A 543 47.31 14.24 -18.36
C ILE A 543 48.10 14.52 -19.64
N HIS A 544 47.54 14.21 -20.82
CA HIS A 544 48.21 14.47 -22.09
C HIS A 544 48.51 15.97 -22.27
N PRO A 545 47.55 16.91 -22.12
CA PRO A 545 47.84 18.35 -22.16
C PRO A 545 48.83 18.79 -21.09
N LEU A 546 48.70 18.28 -19.85
CA LEU A 546 49.58 18.65 -18.74
C LEU A 546 51.04 18.33 -19.06
N ILE A 547 51.33 17.12 -19.57
CA ILE A 547 52.70 16.73 -19.94
C ILE A 547 53.16 17.43 -21.21
N TYR A 548 52.26 17.62 -22.19
CA TYR A 548 52.57 18.26 -23.47
C TYR A 548 52.93 19.75 -23.34
N PHE A 549 52.18 20.51 -22.53
CA PHE A 549 52.47 21.93 -22.27
C PHE A 549 53.50 22.11 -21.14
N GLY A 550 53.58 21.17 -20.19
CA GLY A 550 54.54 21.19 -19.09
C GLY A 550 55.94 20.66 -19.43
N ARG A 551 56.28 20.46 -20.71
CA ARG A 551 57.55 19.83 -21.13
C ARG A 551 58.80 20.53 -20.60
N SER A 552 58.79 21.87 -20.56
CA SER A 552 59.93 22.64 -20.06
C SER A 552 60.22 22.32 -18.59
N LEU A 553 59.17 22.16 -17.78
CA LEU A 553 59.27 21.81 -16.37
C LEU A 553 59.61 20.32 -16.16
N ILE A 554 59.00 19.42 -16.93
CA ILE A 554 59.11 17.97 -16.73
C ILE A 554 60.43 17.41 -17.26
N TYR A 555 60.89 17.88 -18.43
CA TYR A 555 62.09 17.36 -19.09
C TYR A 555 63.27 18.35 -19.11
N GLY A 556 63.09 19.56 -18.56
CA GLY A 556 64.14 20.59 -18.57
C GLY A 556 64.54 21.05 -19.98
N THR A 557 63.63 20.97 -20.96
CA THR A 557 63.95 21.23 -22.38
C THR A 557 63.21 22.45 -22.93
N SER A 558 63.92 23.25 -23.73
CA SER A 558 63.36 24.34 -24.54
C SER A 558 63.16 23.95 -26.01
N ALA A 559 63.48 22.70 -26.38
CA ALA A 559 63.38 22.23 -27.76
C ALA A 559 61.91 22.20 -28.24
N PRO A 560 61.62 22.73 -29.45
CA PRO A 560 60.27 22.73 -29.98
C PRO A 560 59.77 21.31 -30.22
N LEU A 561 58.46 21.12 -30.08
CA LEU A 561 57.80 19.85 -30.37
C LEU A 561 57.89 19.51 -31.87
N SER A 562 58.24 18.26 -32.18
CA SER A 562 58.24 17.75 -33.55
C SER A 562 56.83 17.62 -34.10
N GLN A 563 56.71 17.48 -35.43
CA GLN A 563 55.42 17.23 -36.09
C GLN A 563 54.75 15.95 -35.58
N LEU A 564 55.49 14.85 -35.41
CA LEU A 564 54.95 13.58 -34.94
C LEU A 564 54.50 13.66 -33.48
N GLN A 565 55.19 14.42 -32.63
CA GLN A 565 54.76 14.63 -31.24
C GLN A 565 53.46 15.42 -31.15
N LYS A 566 53.32 16.48 -31.97
CA LYS A 566 52.08 17.24 -32.11
C LYS A 566 50.93 16.37 -32.62
N LEU A 567 51.21 15.56 -33.63
CA LEU A 567 50.22 14.65 -34.22
C LEU A 567 49.77 13.56 -33.23
N THR A 568 50.72 12.96 -32.51
CA THR A 568 50.44 11.98 -31.45
C THR A 568 49.56 12.57 -30.36
N PHE A 569 49.85 13.81 -29.94
CA PHE A 569 49.02 14.55 -28.99
C PHE A 569 47.60 14.77 -29.51
N LEU A 570 47.44 15.27 -30.74
CA LEU A 570 46.13 15.46 -31.36
C LEU A 570 45.35 14.15 -31.43
N MET A 571 45.97 13.05 -31.85
CA MET A 571 45.31 11.74 -31.96
C MET A 571 44.85 11.22 -30.60
N CYS A 572 45.70 11.27 -29.56
CA CYS A 572 45.32 10.84 -28.22
C CYS A 572 44.18 11.69 -27.64
N VAL A 573 44.27 13.02 -27.75
CA VAL A 573 43.22 13.93 -27.26
C VAL A 573 41.92 13.71 -28.04
N ALA A 574 41.99 13.58 -29.37
CA ALA A 574 40.81 13.32 -30.19
C ALA A 574 40.13 12.00 -29.83
N HIS A 575 40.91 10.93 -29.60
CA HIS A 575 40.38 9.65 -29.13
C HIS A 575 39.60 9.83 -27.82
N PHE A 576 40.22 10.38 -26.79
CA PHE A 576 39.57 10.50 -25.48
C PHE A 576 38.41 11.51 -25.46
N ALA A 577 38.51 12.62 -26.20
CA ALA A 577 37.41 13.56 -26.36
C ALA A 577 36.19 12.90 -27.04
N LYS A 578 36.44 12.06 -28.05
CA LYS A 578 35.40 11.26 -28.70
C LYS A 578 34.81 10.22 -27.74
N ARG A 579 35.62 9.57 -26.89
CA ARG A 579 35.12 8.64 -25.86
C ARG A 579 34.24 9.33 -24.82
N GLU A 580 34.57 10.55 -24.41
CA GLU A 580 33.73 11.37 -23.53
C GLU A 580 32.40 11.73 -24.19
N PHE A 581 32.46 12.19 -25.44
CA PHE A 581 31.27 12.47 -26.24
C PHE A 581 30.36 11.24 -26.35
N GLU A 582 30.93 10.08 -26.70
CA GLU A 582 30.16 8.83 -26.77
C GLU A 582 29.54 8.45 -25.42
N THR A 583 30.26 8.63 -24.32
CA THR A 583 29.77 8.32 -22.97
C THR A 583 28.57 9.17 -22.58
N LEU A 584 28.58 10.45 -22.96
CA LEU A 584 27.50 11.41 -22.70
C LEU A 584 26.29 11.22 -23.62
N PHE A 585 26.50 10.96 -24.91
CA PHE A 585 25.46 11.08 -25.93
C PHE A 585 25.11 9.78 -26.68
N VAL A 586 25.98 8.77 -26.65
CA VAL A 586 25.83 7.52 -27.41
C VAL A 586 25.55 6.32 -26.51
N HIS A 587 26.38 6.08 -25.50
CA HIS A 587 26.33 4.87 -24.69
C HIS A 587 25.01 4.75 -23.90
N ARG A 588 24.43 3.55 -23.96
CA ARG A 588 23.34 3.11 -23.10
C ARG A 588 23.87 1.97 -22.23
N PHE A 589 23.72 2.06 -20.91
CA PHE A 589 24.25 1.08 -19.96
C PHE A 589 23.19 0.05 -19.58
N SER A 590 23.57 -1.23 -19.45
CA SER A 590 22.64 -2.31 -19.07
C SER A 590 22.44 -2.42 -17.56
N SER A 591 23.35 -1.85 -16.79
CA SER A 591 23.25 -1.71 -15.34
C SER A 591 23.35 -0.23 -15.04
N ALA A 592 22.52 0.28 -14.14
CA ALA A 592 22.54 1.71 -13.83
C ALA A 592 23.83 2.12 -13.12
N THR A 593 24.38 1.24 -12.26
CA THR A 593 25.48 1.57 -11.36
C THR A 593 26.49 0.43 -11.16
N MET A 594 27.62 0.76 -10.51
CA MET A 594 28.61 -0.18 -9.97
C MET A 594 29.08 0.25 -8.57
N PRO A 595 29.73 -0.64 -7.79
CA PRO A 595 30.35 -0.29 -6.51
C PRO A 595 31.42 0.79 -6.66
N ILE A 596 31.35 1.83 -5.82
CA ILE A 596 32.20 3.02 -5.95
C ILE A 596 33.71 2.70 -5.90
N MET A 597 34.14 1.72 -5.11
CA MET A 597 35.55 1.37 -4.96
C MET A 597 36.19 0.87 -6.27
N ASN A 598 35.39 0.38 -7.22
CA ASN A 598 35.92 -0.07 -8.51
C ASN A 598 36.41 1.10 -9.38
N ILE A 599 36.02 2.35 -9.08
CA ILE A 599 36.44 3.52 -9.85
C ILE A 599 37.96 3.67 -9.86
N TYR A 600 38.61 3.42 -8.73
CA TYR A 600 40.06 3.54 -8.59
C TYR A 600 40.79 2.52 -9.44
N LYS A 601 40.30 1.26 -9.44
CA LYS A 601 40.87 0.18 -10.23
C LYS A 601 40.73 0.44 -11.73
N ASN A 602 39.53 0.85 -12.16
CA ASN A 602 39.29 1.06 -13.59
C ASN A 602 40.01 2.33 -14.08
N SER A 603 39.96 3.42 -13.33
CA SER A 603 40.60 4.69 -13.72
C SER A 603 42.12 4.57 -13.68
N GLY A 604 42.68 3.88 -12.69
CA GLY A 604 44.14 3.69 -12.58
C GLY A 604 44.75 3.06 -13.83
N TYR A 605 44.06 2.11 -14.46
CA TYR A 605 44.50 1.53 -15.73
C TYR A 605 44.68 2.57 -16.84
N TYR A 606 43.66 3.39 -17.08
CA TYR A 606 43.68 4.42 -18.12
C TYR A 606 44.62 5.57 -17.78
N TRP A 607 44.58 6.06 -16.54
CA TRP A 607 45.38 7.21 -16.11
C TRP A 607 46.88 6.90 -16.08
N LEU A 608 47.28 5.71 -15.63
CA LEU A 608 48.69 5.32 -15.56
C LEU A 608 49.22 4.89 -16.92
N LEU A 609 48.57 3.94 -17.60
CA LEU A 609 49.13 3.35 -18.82
C LEU A 609 48.88 4.20 -20.06
N SER A 610 47.67 4.74 -20.23
CA SER A 610 47.37 5.62 -21.36
C SER A 610 47.72 7.07 -21.08
N GLY A 611 47.41 7.60 -19.90
CA GLY A 611 47.70 8.98 -19.55
C GLY A 611 49.20 9.20 -19.34
N LEU A 612 49.71 8.83 -18.16
CA LEU A 612 51.08 9.14 -17.76
C LEU A 612 52.13 8.45 -18.63
N ASN A 613 52.05 7.13 -18.82
CA ASN A 613 53.06 6.38 -19.57
C ASN A 613 53.15 6.84 -21.03
N LEU A 614 52.03 6.90 -21.78
CA LEU A 614 52.12 7.33 -23.19
C LEU A 614 52.56 8.78 -23.31
N ALA A 615 51.99 9.69 -22.53
CA ALA A 615 52.33 11.11 -22.62
C ALA A 615 53.79 11.35 -22.23
N TYR A 616 54.27 10.73 -21.15
CA TYR A 616 55.64 10.90 -20.66
C TYR A 616 56.68 10.44 -21.69
N TRP A 617 56.49 9.28 -22.32
CA TRP A 617 57.46 8.75 -23.27
C TRP A 617 57.32 9.32 -24.68
N SER A 618 56.11 9.74 -25.09
CA SER A 618 55.88 10.28 -26.43
C SER A 618 56.29 11.74 -26.58
N TYR A 619 56.20 12.53 -25.49
CA TYR A 619 56.54 13.95 -25.53
C TYR A 619 57.95 14.24 -25.04
N GLY A 620 58.72 13.25 -24.58
CA GLY A 620 60.13 13.47 -24.21
C GLY A 620 60.98 13.97 -25.39
N PRO A 621 62.03 14.78 -25.15
CA PRO A 621 62.92 15.28 -26.20
C PRO A 621 63.66 14.17 -26.95
N ASN A 622 63.93 13.04 -26.28
CA ASN A 622 64.61 11.87 -26.87
C ASN A 622 63.63 10.79 -27.36
N SER A 623 62.33 11.10 -27.43
CA SER A 623 61.32 10.14 -27.89
C SER A 623 61.55 9.75 -29.36
N PRO A 624 61.17 8.54 -29.79
CA PRO A 624 61.19 8.18 -31.22
C PRO A 624 60.37 9.15 -32.07
N ALA A 625 59.27 9.69 -31.52
CA ALA A 625 58.46 10.72 -32.15
C ALA A 625 59.19 12.07 -32.34
N ALA A 626 60.27 12.37 -31.61
CA ALA A 626 61.06 13.58 -31.83
C ALA A 626 61.90 13.52 -33.12
N ARG A 627 62.02 12.34 -33.76
CA ARG A 627 62.77 12.13 -35.00
C ARG A 627 61.99 12.62 -36.24
N PRO A 628 62.64 12.81 -37.40
CA PRO A 628 61.97 13.15 -38.65
C PRO A 628 60.87 12.15 -39.03
N SER A 629 59.79 12.65 -39.62
CA SER A 629 58.66 11.82 -40.08
C SER A 629 59.05 10.96 -41.29
N ASN A 630 58.61 9.71 -41.29
CA ASN A 630 58.47 8.91 -42.51
C ASN A 630 57.03 9.14 -43.05
N PRO A 631 56.86 9.82 -44.20
CA PRO A 631 55.53 10.20 -44.69
C PRO A 631 54.61 8.99 -44.93
N LEU A 632 55.13 7.90 -45.50
CA LEU A 632 54.35 6.70 -45.80
C LEU A 632 53.76 6.08 -44.52
N LEU A 633 54.60 5.87 -43.51
CA LEU A 633 54.17 5.32 -42.22
C LEU A 633 53.24 6.28 -41.48
N THR A 634 53.48 7.58 -41.58
CA THR A 634 52.66 8.61 -40.94
C THR A 634 51.27 8.66 -41.55
N TYR A 635 51.14 8.70 -42.89
CA TYR A 635 49.84 8.69 -43.57
C TYR A 635 49.09 7.40 -43.32
N LEU A 636 49.77 6.25 -43.36
CA LEU A 636 49.17 4.97 -43.02
C LEU A 636 48.67 4.95 -41.57
N GLY A 637 49.47 5.44 -40.63
CA GLY A 637 49.10 5.52 -39.21
C GLY A 637 47.89 6.42 -38.97
N VAL A 638 47.85 7.59 -39.60
CA VAL A 638 46.69 8.51 -39.53
C VAL A 638 45.45 7.90 -40.17
N ALA A 639 45.58 7.23 -41.33
CA ALA A 639 44.46 6.56 -41.98
C ALA A 639 43.89 5.43 -41.12
N LEU A 640 44.75 4.57 -40.55
CA LEU A 640 44.33 3.50 -39.64
C LEU A 640 43.65 4.05 -38.39
N PHE A 641 44.16 5.15 -37.83
CA PHE A 641 43.54 5.85 -36.71
C PHE A 641 42.14 6.38 -37.07
N ALA A 642 42.03 7.14 -38.16
CA ALA A 642 40.76 7.72 -38.58
C ALA A 642 39.71 6.65 -38.89
N ILE A 643 40.08 5.60 -39.65
CA ILE A 643 39.18 4.48 -39.96
C ILE A 643 38.81 3.74 -38.67
N GLY A 644 39.77 3.52 -37.77
CA GLY A 644 39.54 2.88 -36.47
C GLY A 644 38.54 3.64 -35.62
N GLU A 645 38.70 4.95 -35.50
CA GLU A 645 37.79 5.79 -34.71
C GLU A 645 36.37 5.82 -35.28
N VAL A 646 36.24 5.99 -36.60
CA VAL A 646 34.95 6.03 -37.31
C VAL A 646 34.23 4.68 -37.21
N CYS A 647 34.94 3.57 -37.45
CA CYS A 647 34.36 2.23 -37.36
C CYS A 647 34.01 1.86 -35.92
N ASN A 648 34.82 2.26 -34.93
CA ASN A 648 34.51 2.12 -33.51
C ASN A 648 33.23 2.88 -33.14
N TYR A 649 33.10 4.14 -33.57
CA TYR A 649 31.91 4.96 -33.36
C TYR A 649 30.65 4.35 -34.00
N SER A 650 30.76 3.92 -35.26
CA SER A 650 29.69 3.22 -35.98
C SER A 650 29.23 1.95 -35.25
N THR A 651 30.17 1.22 -34.66
CA THR A 651 29.86 0.06 -33.82
C THR A 651 29.09 0.46 -32.56
N HIS A 652 29.47 1.54 -31.88
CA HIS A 652 28.76 2.04 -30.71
C HIS A 652 27.34 2.52 -31.04
N LEU A 653 27.14 3.16 -32.20
CA LEU A 653 25.80 3.51 -32.69
C LEU A 653 24.94 2.27 -32.95
N THR A 654 25.51 1.25 -33.59
CA THR A 654 24.85 -0.04 -33.80
C THR A 654 24.42 -0.65 -32.46
N LEU A 655 25.33 -0.70 -31.48
CA LEU A 655 25.05 -1.22 -30.14
C LEU A 655 24.02 -0.39 -29.37
N LYS A 656 23.98 0.93 -29.57
CA LYS A 656 22.95 1.82 -29.01
C LYS A 656 21.58 1.48 -29.58
N ASN A 657 21.49 1.29 -30.89
CA ASN A 657 20.24 1.05 -31.61
C ASN A 657 19.64 -0.33 -31.35
N LEU A 658 20.42 -1.29 -30.86
CA LEU A 658 19.90 -2.57 -30.35
C LEU A 658 18.99 -2.43 -29.13
N ARG A 659 18.93 -1.25 -28.49
CA ARG A 659 18.09 -1.00 -27.32
C ARG A 659 17.07 0.09 -27.65
N ARG A 660 15.78 -0.19 -27.55
CA ARG A 660 14.76 0.87 -27.57
C ARG A 660 14.97 1.77 -26.34
N PRO A 661 14.73 3.09 -26.42
CA PRO A 661 14.78 3.95 -25.23
C PRO A 661 13.83 3.40 -24.16
N GLY A 662 14.37 2.97 -23.01
CA GLY A 662 13.57 2.46 -21.89
C GLY A 662 13.35 0.94 -21.82
N SER A 663 13.82 0.13 -22.79
CA SER A 663 13.74 -1.34 -22.71
C SER A 663 15.07 -2.00 -22.31
N THR A 664 14.99 -3.21 -21.76
CA THR A 664 16.17 -4.03 -21.41
C THR A 664 16.46 -5.17 -22.37
N GLU A 665 15.63 -5.35 -23.40
CA GLU A 665 15.82 -6.35 -24.45
C GLU A 665 17.19 -6.22 -25.13
N ARG A 666 17.89 -7.35 -25.23
CA ARG A 666 19.18 -7.45 -25.91
C ARG A 666 18.96 -8.12 -27.26
N GLY A 667 19.21 -7.39 -28.34
CA GLY A 667 19.30 -7.97 -29.68
C GLY A 667 20.69 -8.53 -29.99
N ILE A 668 20.77 -9.38 -31.02
CA ILE A 668 22.05 -9.84 -31.58
C ILE A 668 22.58 -8.73 -32.52
N PRO A 669 23.77 -8.15 -32.26
CA PRO A 669 24.34 -7.14 -33.14
C PRO A 669 24.65 -7.71 -34.53
N LYS A 670 24.28 -6.95 -35.56
CA LYS A 670 24.58 -7.20 -36.97
C LYS A 670 25.14 -5.92 -37.60
N GLY A 671 25.87 -6.07 -38.70
CA GLY A 671 26.49 -4.94 -39.40
C GLY A 671 28.02 -4.98 -39.34
N LEU A 672 28.65 -3.84 -39.60
CA LEU A 672 30.09 -3.74 -39.84
C LEU A 672 30.94 -4.42 -38.74
N GLY A 673 31.75 -5.40 -39.15
CA GLY A 673 32.64 -6.16 -38.27
C GLY A 673 31.96 -7.23 -37.40
N PHE A 674 30.64 -7.18 -37.21
CA PHE A 674 29.91 -8.17 -36.42
C PHE A 674 29.80 -9.53 -37.10
N ASP A 675 30.02 -9.66 -38.40
CA ASP A 675 30.09 -10.99 -39.03
C ASP A 675 31.45 -11.68 -38.82
N LEU A 676 32.49 -10.90 -38.50
CA LEU A 676 33.86 -11.39 -38.32
C LEU A 676 34.19 -11.73 -36.87
N VAL A 677 33.85 -10.82 -35.95
CA VAL A 677 34.23 -10.93 -34.53
C VAL A 677 33.07 -10.59 -33.59
N THR A 678 33.14 -11.03 -32.34
CA THR A 678 32.11 -10.75 -31.33
C THR A 678 32.07 -9.28 -30.95
N CYS A 679 33.22 -8.64 -30.77
CA CYS A 679 33.35 -7.26 -30.29
C CYS A 679 34.15 -6.39 -31.27
N PRO A 680 33.55 -5.99 -32.42
CA PRO A 680 34.25 -5.20 -33.43
C PRO A 680 34.63 -3.80 -32.92
N ASN A 681 33.96 -3.27 -31.89
CA ASN A 681 34.36 -2.02 -31.25
C ASN A 681 35.79 -2.12 -30.69
N TYR A 682 36.13 -3.23 -30.03
CA TYR A 682 37.49 -3.45 -29.53
C TYR A 682 38.50 -3.71 -30.66
N MET A 683 38.07 -4.36 -31.75
CA MET A 683 38.91 -4.58 -32.94
C MET A 683 39.33 -3.24 -33.57
N PHE A 684 38.36 -2.36 -33.79
CA PHE A 684 38.60 -1.05 -34.38
C PHE A 684 39.37 -0.11 -33.42
N GLU A 685 39.18 -0.27 -32.11
CA GLU A 685 39.98 0.44 -31.09
C GLU A 685 41.44 -0.02 -31.14
N ALA A 686 41.70 -1.33 -31.25
CA ALA A 686 43.07 -1.85 -31.44
C ALA A 686 43.71 -1.31 -32.73
N MET A 687 42.96 -1.25 -33.83
CA MET A 687 43.42 -0.69 -35.10
C MET A 687 43.79 0.80 -34.97
N ALA A 688 42.98 1.58 -34.24
CA ALA A 688 43.27 2.99 -34.02
C ALA A 688 44.59 3.18 -33.26
N TRP A 689 44.81 2.40 -32.20
CA TRP A 689 46.05 2.45 -31.43
C TRP A 689 47.28 1.94 -32.18
N ILE A 690 47.13 0.95 -33.07
CA ILE A 690 48.20 0.57 -34.02
C ILE A 690 48.56 1.77 -34.91
N GLY A 691 47.57 2.54 -35.36
CA GLY A 691 47.78 3.80 -36.08
C GLY A 691 48.63 4.80 -35.28
N VAL A 692 48.35 4.98 -33.99
CA VAL A 692 49.16 5.83 -33.08
C VAL A 692 50.59 5.30 -32.95
N ALA A 693 50.77 3.98 -32.80
CA ALA A 693 52.10 3.37 -32.71
C ALA A 693 52.94 3.56 -33.97
N LEU A 694 52.32 3.53 -35.16
CA LEU A 694 53.00 3.82 -36.43
C LEU A 694 53.45 5.28 -36.57
N VAL A 695 52.74 6.21 -35.92
CA VAL A 695 53.08 7.63 -35.92
C VAL A 695 54.20 7.93 -34.91
N ASN A 696 54.10 7.43 -33.67
CA ASN A 696 55.00 7.82 -32.60
C ASN A 696 56.20 6.88 -32.39
N TRP A 697 56.15 5.66 -32.95
CA TRP A 697 57.18 4.63 -32.82
C TRP A 697 57.62 4.34 -31.38
N SER A 698 56.72 4.51 -30.42
CA SER A 698 57.03 4.43 -29.01
C SER A 698 56.80 3.02 -28.46
N LEU A 699 57.83 2.44 -27.83
CA LEU A 699 57.71 1.16 -27.11
C LEU A 699 56.62 1.23 -26.03
N SER A 700 56.47 2.40 -25.40
CA SER A 700 55.41 2.66 -24.42
C SER A 700 54.01 2.47 -25.01
N THR A 701 53.81 2.85 -26.29
CA THR A 701 52.53 2.64 -27.01
C THR A 701 52.31 1.18 -27.36
N VAL A 702 53.36 0.46 -27.77
CA VAL A 702 53.26 -0.99 -28.03
C VAL A 702 52.90 -1.74 -26.75
N ILE A 703 53.54 -1.43 -25.62
CA ILE A 703 53.21 -2.03 -24.31
C ILE A 703 51.75 -1.75 -23.96
N PHE A 704 51.31 -0.50 -24.10
CA PHE A 704 49.91 -0.15 -23.85
C PHE A 704 48.94 -0.96 -24.71
N ILE A 705 49.20 -1.10 -26.02
CA ILE A 705 48.39 -1.90 -26.94
C ILE A 705 48.32 -3.36 -26.47
N ILE A 706 49.44 -3.98 -26.13
CA ILE A 706 49.47 -5.38 -25.69
C ILE A 706 48.58 -5.57 -24.45
N VAL A 707 48.73 -4.71 -23.46
CA VAL A 707 47.94 -4.80 -22.23
C VAL A 707 46.46 -4.50 -22.50
N ALA A 708 46.15 -3.48 -23.29
CA ALA A 708 44.78 -3.06 -23.62
C ALA A 708 44.04 -4.13 -24.42
N VAL A 709 44.66 -4.62 -25.49
CA VAL A 709 44.10 -5.67 -26.35
C VAL A 709 43.95 -6.98 -25.57
N GLY A 710 44.91 -7.35 -24.74
CA GLY A 710 44.81 -8.53 -23.88
C GLY A 710 43.61 -8.46 -22.92
N GLN A 711 43.44 -7.33 -22.22
CA GLN A 711 42.32 -7.12 -21.32
C GLN A 711 40.97 -7.09 -22.06
N MET A 712 40.89 -6.36 -23.18
CA MET A 712 39.69 -6.32 -24.03
C MET A 712 39.35 -7.69 -24.60
N GLY A 713 40.35 -8.51 -24.94
CA GLY A 713 40.17 -9.89 -25.37
C GLY A 713 39.48 -10.74 -24.30
N VAL A 714 39.93 -10.66 -23.04
CA VAL A 714 39.29 -11.37 -21.91
C VAL A 714 37.82 -10.96 -21.75
N TRP A 715 37.52 -9.66 -21.88
CA TRP A 715 36.14 -9.16 -21.85
C TRP A 715 35.30 -9.61 -23.04
N ALA A 716 35.88 -9.60 -24.25
CA ALA A 716 35.23 -10.03 -25.47
C ALA A 716 34.84 -11.52 -25.40
N TRP A 717 35.71 -12.37 -24.86
CA TRP A 717 35.44 -13.79 -24.72
C TRP A 717 34.36 -14.09 -23.67
N LYS A 718 34.37 -13.34 -22.55
CA LYS A 718 33.27 -13.38 -21.56
C LYS A 718 31.93 -12.97 -22.19
N LYS A 719 31.93 -12.01 -23.12
CA LYS A 719 30.73 -11.59 -23.86
C LYS A 719 30.28 -12.65 -24.86
N GLU A 720 31.20 -13.26 -25.61
CA GLU A 720 30.92 -14.37 -26.52
C GLU A 720 30.25 -15.56 -25.81
N LYS A 721 30.82 -15.99 -24.67
CA LYS A 721 30.23 -17.07 -23.86
C LYS A 721 28.82 -16.71 -23.38
N ARG A 722 28.57 -15.45 -23.07
CA ARG A 722 27.26 -14.95 -22.64
C ARG A 722 26.25 -14.96 -23.79
N TYR A 723 26.62 -14.48 -24.97
CA TYR A 723 25.74 -14.50 -26.15
C TYR A 723 25.32 -15.92 -26.53
N ARG A 724 26.24 -16.89 -26.48
CA ARG A 724 25.90 -18.30 -26.70
C ARG A 724 24.88 -18.83 -25.69
N LYS A 725 25.07 -18.50 -24.40
CA LYS A 725 24.15 -18.92 -23.34
C LYS A 725 22.78 -18.22 -23.45
N GLU A 726 22.77 -16.95 -23.80
CA GLU A 726 21.59 -16.09 -23.79
C GLU A 726 20.71 -16.31 -25.03
N PHE A 727 21.30 -16.52 -26.20
CA PHE A 727 20.57 -16.60 -27.47
C PHE A 727 20.47 -18.02 -28.05
N GLY A 728 21.18 -19.00 -27.47
CA GLY A 728 21.18 -20.38 -27.95
C GLY A 728 21.43 -20.45 -29.46
N ASP A 729 20.56 -21.18 -30.16
CA ASP A 729 20.66 -21.43 -31.60
C ASP A 729 20.47 -20.18 -32.47
N LYS A 730 19.89 -19.09 -31.92
CA LYS A 730 19.69 -17.83 -32.66
C LYS A 730 21.02 -17.09 -32.87
N TYR A 731 22.06 -17.39 -32.09
CA TYR A 731 23.37 -16.76 -32.21
C TYR A 731 24.39 -17.67 -32.89
N LYS A 732 24.87 -17.26 -34.07
CA LYS A 732 25.95 -17.96 -34.75
C LYS A 732 27.25 -17.81 -33.97
N ARG A 733 27.75 -18.92 -33.45
CA ARG A 733 29.05 -19.00 -32.77
C ARG A 733 30.15 -18.39 -33.65
N LYS A 734 30.92 -17.47 -33.07
CA LYS A 734 32.07 -16.87 -33.75
C LYS A 734 33.36 -17.56 -33.35
N ARG A 735 34.28 -17.63 -34.31
CA ARG A 735 35.62 -18.21 -34.12
C ARG A 735 36.54 -17.27 -33.35
N TYR A 736 36.35 -15.96 -33.52
CA TYR A 736 37.20 -14.90 -32.97
C TYR A 736 36.36 -13.90 -32.18
N ALA A 737 36.85 -13.49 -31.01
CA ALA A 737 36.18 -12.54 -30.13
C ALA A 737 36.51 -11.08 -30.47
N ILE A 738 37.75 -10.79 -30.89
CA ILE A 738 38.23 -9.43 -31.18
C ILE A 738 39.10 -9.34 -32.44
N LEU A 739 40.04 -10.26 -32.66
CA LEU A 739 41.01 -10.17 -33.77
C LEU A 739 40.98 -11.47 -34.58
N PRO A 740 40.58 -11.42 -35.87
CA PRO A 740 40.60 -12.59 -36.73
C PRO A 740 42.00 -13.23 -36.76
N GLY A 741 42.06 -14.53 -36.47
CA GLY A 741 43.30 -15.32 -36.47
C GLY A 741 44.04 -15.39 -35.14
N ILE A 742 43.70 -14.56 -34.14
CA ILE A 742 44.43 -14.51 -32.86
C ILE A 742 43.52 -14.79 -31.65
N TRP A 743 42.42 -14.03 -31.51
CA TRP A 743 41.57 -14.02 -30.30
C TRP A 743 40.08 -14.02 -30.61
#